data_AF-F4PA85-F1
#
_entry.id   AF-F4PA85-F1
#
_cell.length_a   1.000
_cell.length_b   1.000
_cell.length_c   1.000
_cell.angle_alpha   90.00
_cell.angle_beta   90.00
_cell.angle_gamma   90.00
#
_symmetry.space_group_name_H-M   'P 1'
#
loop_
_entity.id
_entity.type
_entity.pdbx_description
1 polymer ?
#
loop_
_entity_poly.entity_id
_entity_poly.type
_entity_poly.pdbx_seq_one_letter_code
_entity_poly.pdbx_strand_id
1 'polypeptide(L)'
;MKSFLSKVKTVFGKKHRDGPTSPTTALAASVVAPAHPSNHSLPTVALDADTAPKTGDVSCAVDSTSAVLDSATATPAAAVESIKAAVADVKIPGMETKPEGESKSIVADIIAAPEKAVESIKAAVADVKIPGMGAKPEGESKSIVAGLGVAAAATATAAAAAIGVAIPGMKKESTETVVSAAAETGVEPALASSKAAATLDALKPPVAKKIPIQHEYHGVKYSDDYHWLKDQSPKNKKPEIIEYLEAENAYSKAFHYDKTKSLSETLYKEMIAKINENDSSVPVYKAPYSYYSQVVQGQQYRIFLRKKDTADAVEEVYLDQNKLEFEYQFMGDVSVSPDHKTLAYALDTTGSEHYTIFFKDLETGKALTSETLEGKFGSSIEWANDSKTVYLTTLDDIDRAANVVAFTVGAASKIPRLVFHEPDSKFNVGISKTTRYLFIYAVSGVTSEVSYIDLTKEGSALKTFMPRVNKHKYIIADHGEYFVIMTNMGGKCLNNTLMVCHESNTDASAWTELTPYDPFRNIQDVLLFKDYLVIRAIVGGFEKIIVTPIANGKLTGKLDPIAIEHALYTANLHSLSHQNTKSNTVRYEISTPLIPSQVWEFDMATGTSTQLKEVKVPGEFDSSLYTLERIYVPIPETTKTEAPFNTPTPETIPVSIMYRKDLFKKDGTNPLHLYGYGSYGISIPTAYSAIQFPILDRGYVYAIAHIRGGGSCGKAWYETGKFKSKRNTFTDFIACSQELVKLQYTQHELMSIEGRSAGGLLMGAVVNMKPDIAHVVIAGVPFVDVINTMMDPTIPLTINEYEEWGNPNDKEYFEYMRSYSPYDNIPSDKQFPNILVKAGLNDPRVAYWEPAKWVAKMRALDVCRGKTQILLHCTMGAGHFGVSGRYARYMEVASDFAFLVECMDTQRRAKGLLA
;
A
#
# COMPACT_ATOMS: atom_id res chain seq x y z
N MET A 1 -32.64 -38.70 -3.87
CA MET A 1 -31.73 -39.05 -4.99
C MET A 1 -31.40 -40.56 -4.98
N LYS A 2 -32.35 -41.45 -5.36
CA LYS A 2 -32.16 -42.92 -5.29
C LYS A 2 -32.64 -43.73 -6.51
N SER A 3 -33.07 -43.07 -7.60
CA SER A 3 -33.65 -43.71 -8.80
C SER A 3 -32.95 -43.37 -10.13
N PHE A 4 -31.85 -42.62 -10.11
CA PHE A 4 -31.23 -42.05 -11.33
C PHE A 4 -29.87 -42.67 -11.73
N LEU A 5 -29.41 -43.72 -11.05
CA LEU A 5 -28.11 -44.37 -11.32
C LEU A 5 -28.28 -45.84 -11.72
N SER A 6 -28.99 -46.07 -12.83
CA SER A 6 -28.92 -47.33 -13.57
C SER A 6 -28.89 -47.02 -15.08
N LYS A 7 -28.02 -47.72 -15.83
CA LYS A 7 -27.47 -47.30 -17.15
C LYS A 7 -26.53 -46.09 -16.98
N VAL A 8 -25.31 -46.05 -17.52
CA VAL A 8 -24.65 -46.90 -18.54
C VAL A 8 -23.25 -47.31 -18.04
N LYS A 9 -22.85 -48.59 -18.20
CA LYS A 9 -21.42 -49.00 -18.06
C LYS A 9 -21.08 -50.33 -18.74
N THR A 10 -20.59 -50.26 -19.98
CA THR A 10 -19.82 -51.28 -20.73
C THR A 10 -18.99 -50.50 -21.76
N VAL A 11 -17.75 -50.85 -22.12
CA VAL A 11 -17.21 -52.16 -22.53
C VAL A 11 -16.00 -52.62 -21.68
N PHE A 12 -15.61 -53.89 -21.82
CA PHE A 12 -14.52 -54.61 -21.11
C PHE A 12 -13.11 -54.24 -21.62
N GLY A 13 -12.00 -54.53 -20.91
CA GLY A 13 -11.83 -55.03 -19.52
C GLY A 13 -10.75 -56.11 -19.34
N LYS A 14 -10.29 -56.32 -18.07
CA LYS A 14 -9.29 -57.33 -17.58
C LYS A 14 -7.84 -57.05 -18.04
N LYS A 15 -6.76 -57.20 -17.26
CA LYS A 15 -6.41 -57.78 -15.94
C LYS A 15 -5.50 -56.77 -15.16
N HIS A 16 -5.19 -56.83 -13.85
CA HIS A 16 -5.60 -57.69 -12.71
C HIS A 16 -5.37 -57.00 -11.33
N ARG A 17 -5.53 -57.80 -10.27
CA ARG A 17 -4.97 -57.78 -8.89
C ARG A 17 -3.72 -56.92 -8.59
N ASP A 18 -3.56 -56.32 -7.39
CA ASP A 18 -4.40 -56.29 -6.17
C ASP A 18 -4.38 -54.88 -5.51
N GLY A 19 -5.29 -54.62 -4.56
CA GLY A 19 -5.41 -53.35 -3.82
C GLY A 19 -5.07 -53.48 -2.31
N PRO A 20 -5.45 -52.53 -1.43
CA PRO A 20 -6.51 -51.52 -1.61
C PRO A 20 -6.17 -50.08 -1.12
N THR A 21 -7.21 -49.23 -1.08
CA THR A 21 -7.37 -48.00 -0.28
C THR A 21 -6.39 -46.82 -0.46
N SER A 22 -6.73 -45.98 -1.44
CA SER A 22 -7.07 -44.54 -1.26
C SER A 22 -7.78 -44.29 0.11
N PRO A 23 -7.68 -43.11 0.80
CA PRO A 23 -7.89 -41.81 0.14
C PRO A 23 -7.26 -40.52 0.74
N THR A 24 -7.40 -39.42 -0.03
CA THR A 24 -7.74 -38.00 0.33
C THR A 24 -7.29 -37.38 1.69
N THR A 25 -6.99 -36.07 1.84
CA THR A 25 -7.47 -34.87 1.10
C THR A 25 -6.65 -33.59 1.42
N ALA A 26 -6.80 -32.56 0.56
CA ALA A 26 -6.97 -31.11 0.90
C ALA A 26 -5.86 -30.24 1.57
N LEU A 27 -5.41 -29.24 0.80
CA LEU A 27 -5.55 -27.75 0.93
C LEU A 27 -5.37 -27.04 2.31
N ALA A 28 -4.74 -25.83 2.36
CA ALA A 28 -4.40 -25.06 3.60
C ALA A 28 -3.87 -23.57 3.38
N ALA A 29 -3.87 -22.62 4.35
CA ALA A 29 -3.49 -21.15 4.18
C ALA A 29 -2.37 -20.48 5.08
N SER A 30 -1.99 -19.19 4.89
CA SER A 30 -0.67 -18.56 5.27
C SER A 30 -0.24 -18.27 6.75
N VAL A 31 0.92 -17.61 6.96
CA VAL A 31 1.61 -17.11 8.20
C VAL A 31 2.53 -15.94 7.84
N VAL A 32 3.08 -15.29 8.86
CA VAL A 32 4.19 -14.31 8.83
C VAL A 32 5.37 -14.70 7.91
N ALA A 33 5.24 -14.37 6.63
CA ALA A 33 6.30 -13.77 5.82
C ALA A 33 6.39 -12.25 6.16
N PRO A 34 7.31 -11.44 5.60
CA PRO A 34 7.53 -10.08 6.10
C PRO A 34 6.29 -9.18 5.90
N ALA A 35 5.87 -8.51 6.98
CA ALA A 35 4.88 -7.43 7.01
C ALA A 35 3.74 -7.53 5.98
N HIS A 36 2.89 -8.57 6.09
CA HIS A 36 1.63 -8.61 5.37
C HIS A 36 0.80 -7.37 5.79
N PRO A 37 0.39 -6.50 4.85
CA PRO A 37 -0.26 -5.27 5.22
C PRO A 37 -1.67 -5.56 5.74
N SER A 38 -1.90 -5.32 7.02
CA SER A 38 -3.19 -4.88 7.58
C SER A 38 -3.53 -3.46 7.08
N ASN A 39 -3.34 -3.23 5.77
CA ASN A 39 -3.25 -1.93 5.10
C ASN A 39 -2.01 -1.06 5.44
N HIS A 40 -0.90 -1.59 5.99
CA HIS A 40 0.25 -0.78 6.49
C HIS A 40 1.68 -1.24 6.09
N SER A 41 2.66 -0.32 6.14
CA SER A 41 4.05 -0.44 5.59
C SER A 41 5.12 0.24 6.50
N LEU A 42 6.43 0.26 6.12
CA LEU A 42 7.61 0.71 6.91
C LEU A 42 8.90 1.11 6.06
N PRO A 43 9.87 1.95 6.57
CA PRO A 43 10.86 2.84 5.86
C PRO A 43 12.44 2.56 6.01
N THR A 44 13.57 3.38 6.02
CA THR A 44 14.16 4.75 5.63
C THR A 44 15.74 4.72 5.41
N VAL A 45 16.40 5.85 5.01
CA VAL A 45 17.67 6.57 5.51
C VAL A 45 18.93 5.81 6.08
N ALA A 46 19.97 6.51 6.62
CA ALA A 46 21.27 6.02 7.17
C ALA A 46 22.00 6.99 8.17
N LEU A 47 23.27 6.67 8.57
CA LEU A 47 24.16 7.20 9.66
C LEU A 47 25.65 7.37 9.17
N ASP A 48 26.70 7.93 9.83
CA ASP A 48 27.01 8.61 11.13
C ASP A 48 28.38 9.43 11.03
N ALA A 49 28.81 10.10 12.13
CA ALA A 49 30.18 10.43 12.59
C ALA A 49 30.88 11.76 12.20
N ASP A 50 31.52 12.40 13.20
CA ASP A 50 32.18 13.72 13.14
C ASP A 50 33.65 13.66 13.64
N THR A 51 34.59 14.28 12.90
CA THR A 51 35.94 14.63 13.39
C THR A 51 36.49 15.86 12.68
N ALA A 52 36.69 16.96 13.41
CA ALA A 52 37.35 18.19 12.93
C ALA A 52 38.66 18.48 13.70
N PRO A 53 39.61 19.24 13.11
CA PRO A 53 39.90 20.54 13.74
C PRO A 53 40.37 21.69 12.81
N LYS A 54 39.69 22.84 12.94
CA LYS A 54 40.20 24.24 13.01
C LYS A 54 40.84 24.97 11.80
N THR A 55 40.71 26.30 11.88
CA THR A 55 41.45 27.41 11.24
C THR A 55 41.11 27.81 9.80
N GLY A 56 41.07 29.14 9.54
CA GLY A 56 41.03 29.71 8.18
C GLY A 56 40.17 30.98 8.01
N ASP A 57 40.60 32.13 8.55
CA ASP A 57 40.11 33.45 8.09
C ASP A 57 40.66 33.80 6.70
N VAL A 58 39.95 34.65 5.93
CA VAL A 58 40.45 35.93 5.35
C VAL A 58 39.39 36.58 4.43
N SER A 59 39.37 37.92 4.42
CA SER A 59 38.46 38.80 3.68
C SER A 59 38.93 39.22 2.28
N CYS A 60 38.02 39.62 1.38
CA CYS A 60 37.95 41.00 0.83
C CYS A 60 36.81 41.23 -0.19
N ALA A 61 36.47 42.51 -0.43
CA ALA A 61 35.56 43.02 -1.47
C ALA A 61 36.40 43.59 -2.68
N VAL A 62 35.92 44.23 -3.77
CA VAL A 62 34.82 45.21 -3.99
C VAL A 62 34.44 45.27 -5.50
N ASP A 63 33.15 45.47 -5.84
CA ASP A 63 32.54 45.95 -7.13
C ASP A 63 32.88 45.26 -8.48
N SER A 64 32.11 45.39 -9.59
CA SER A 64 30.96 46.27 -9.91
C SER A 64 29.89 45.61 -10.82
N THR A 65 28.61 45.80 -10.47
CA THR A 65 27.42 45.95 -11.35
C THR A 65 27.28 45.14 -12.67
N SER A 66 26.39 44.15 -12.67
CA SER A 66 25.32 44.01 -13.68
C SER A 66 24.12 43.28 -13.06
N ALA A 67 22.90 43.58 -13.49
CA ALA A 67 21.68 43.03 -12.87
C ALA A 67 20.84 42.22 -13.86
N VAL A 68 20.23 41.12 -13.40
CA VAL A 68 18.87 40.66 -13.72
C VAL A 68 18.52 39.46 -12.82
N LEU A 69 17.29 39.48 -12.29
CA LEU A 69 16.50 38.39 -11.69
C LEU A 69 17.21 37.16 -11.11
N ASP A 70 17.12 37.01 -9.78
CA ASP A 70 17.05 35.69 -9.14
C ASP A 70 16.22 35.74 -7.84
N SER A 71 15.67 34.59 -7.43
CA SER A 71 14.84 34.45 -6.21
C SER A 71 15.27 33.18 -5.43
N ALA A 72 15.06 33.04 -4.12
CA ALA A 72 14.37 33.91 -3.17
C ALA A 72 14.94 33.76 -1.73
N THR A 73 15.11 34.88 -1.02
CA THR A 73 14.96 34.98 0.45
C THR A 73 14.45 36.38 0.83
N ALA A 74 13.15 36.62 0.70
CA ALA A 74 12.53 37.89 1.09
C ALA A 74 12.23 37.92 2.60
N THR A 75 12.81 38.86 3.34
CA THR A 75 12.43 39.11 4.74
C THR A 75 11.10 39.87 4.82
N PRO A 76 10.39 39.87 5.97
CA PRO A 76 9.11 40.58 6.10
C PRO A 76 9.15 42.07 5.72
N ALA A 77 10.29 42.73 5.92
CA ALA A 77 10.50 44.11 5.49
C ALA A 77 10.48 44.28 3.95
N ALA A 78 11.03 43.33 3.21
CA ALA A 78 10.99 43.34 1.75
C ALA A 78 9.57 43.11 1.21
N ALA A 79 8.81 42.19 1.83
CA ALA A 79 7.40 41.99 1.49
C ALA A 79 6.56 43.26 1.73
N VAL A 80 6.82 44.01 2.81
CA VAL A 80 6.18 45.29 3.10
C VAL A 80 6.52 46.37 2.06
N GLU A 81 7.77 46.44 1.56
CA GLU A 81 8.12 47.34 0.44
C GLU A 81 7.43 46.94 -0.87
N SER A 82 7.36 45.64 -1.20
CA SER A 82 6.62 45.16 -2.39
C SER A 82 5.13 45.47 -2.32
N ILE A 83 4.51 45.38 -1.13
CA ILE A 83 3.10 45.75 -0.92
C ILE A 83 2.90 47.26 -1.08
N LYS A 84 3.81 48.11 -0.55
CA LYS A 84 3.76 49.57 -0.79
C LYS A 84 3.83 49.90 -2.28
N ALA A 85 4.73 49.26 -3.02
CA ALA A 85 4.87 49.45 -4.46
C ALA A 85 3.59 49.04 -5.22
N ALA A 86 3.03 47.86 -4.93
CA ALA A 86 1.81 47.39 -5.57
C ALA A 86 0.58 48.28 -5.29
N VAL A 87 0.49 48.89 -4.10
CA VAL A 87 -0.58 49.84 -3.74
C VAL A 87 -0.38 51.21 -4.41
N ALA A 88 0.86 51.61 -4.69
CA ALA A 88 1.17 52.91 -5.31
C ALA A 88 0.76 53.01 -6.79
N ASP A 89 0.73 51.89 -7.54
CA ASP A 89 0.39 51.87 -8.97
C ASP A 89 -1.13 51.80 -9.28
N VAL A 90 -2.00 51.78 -8.26
CA VAL A 90 -3.47 51.73 -8.44
C VAL A 90 -4.03 53.09 -8.90
N LYS A 91 -3.91 53.38 -10.20
CA LYS A 91 -4.51 54.56 -10.84
C LYS A 91 -6.00 54.37 -11.13
N ILE A 92 -6.86 54.86 -10.25
CA ILE A 92 -8.28 55.06 -10.53
C ILE A 92 -8.44 56.35 -11.38
N PRO A 93 -9.05 56.30 -12.57
CA PRO A 93 -9.29 57.51 -13.37
C PRO A 93 -10.29 58.46 -12.67
N GLY A 94 -9.87 59.69 -12.39
CA GLY A 94 -10.77 60.79 -12.00
C GLY A 94 -10.71 61.27 -10.54
N MET A 95 -9.74 60.83 -9.72
CA MET A 95 -9.54 61.38 -8.37
C MET A 95 -8.23 62.18 -8.26
N GLU A 96 -8.32 63.41 -7.77
CA GLU A 96 -7.16 64.19 -7.29
C GLU A 96 -6.70 63.69 -5.90
N THR A 97 -5.48 64.07 -5.49
CA THR A 97 -4.75 63.34 -4.43
C THR A 97 -4.68 64.04 -3.07
N LYS A 98 -4.45 63.21 -2.03
CA LYS A 98 -3.94 63.51 -0.67
C LYS A 98 -4.95 64.05 0.38
N PRO A 99 -4.65 63.90 1.71
CA PRO A 99 -3.40 63.42 2.31
C PRO A 99 -3.52 62.26 3.34
N GLU A 100 -2.79 61.16 3.07
CA GLU A 100 -1.80 60.45 3.93
C GLU A 100 -2.04 60.10 5.42
N GLY A 101 -3.13 60.51 6.06
CA GLY A 101 -3.40 60.25 7.48
C GLY A 101 -3.92 58.84 7.75
N GLU A 102 -5.08 58.51 7.18
CA GLU A 102 -5.87 57.32 7.52
C GLU A 102 -5.19 56.01 7.07
N SER A 103 -4.46 56.04 5.96
CA SER A 103 -3.74 54.89 5.39
C SER A 103 -2.73 54.27 6.36
N LYS A 104 -2.24 55.04 7.35
CA LYS A 104 -1.29 54.54 8.37
C LYS A 104 -1.96 53.81 9.53
N SER A 105 -3.23 54.09 9.84
CA SER A 105 -3.96 53.36 10.89
C SER A 105 -4.23 51.92 10.43
N ILE A 106 -4.82 51.78 9.23
CA ILE A 106 -5.25 50.48 8.69
C ILE A 106 -4.07 49.49 8.59
N VAL A 107 -2.88 49.96 8.20
CA VAL A 107 -1.67 49.11 8.16
C VAL A 107 -1.19 48.69 9.56
N ALA A 108 -1.32 49.55 10.58
CA ALA A 108 -0.99 49.17 11.96
C ALA A 108 -1.99 48.15 12.52
N ASP A 109 -3.30 48.33 12.24
CA ASP A 109 -4.36 47.43 12.69
C ASP A 109 -4.24 46.03 12.05
N ILE A 110 -3.88 45.96 10.76
CA ILE A 110 -3.60 44.70 10.03
C ILE A 110 -2.44 43.93 10.68
N ILE A 111 -1.39 44.62 11.15
CA ILE A 111 -0.24 43.99 11.81
C ILE A 111 -0.59 43.51 13.22
N ALA A 112 -1.53 44.16 13.92
CA ALA A 112 -1.86 43.87 15.31
C ALA A 112 -2.99 42.83 15.50
N ALA A 113 -4.01 42.82 14.63
CA ALA A 113 -5.16 41.91 14.75
C ALA A 113 -5.85 41.69 13.38
N PRO A 114 -5.37 40.76 12.53
CA PRO A 114 -5.84 40.59 11.15
C PRO A 114 -7.36 40.42 11.00
N GLU A 115 -8.01 39.71 11.94
CA GLU A 115 -9.45 39.44 11.91
C GLU A 115 -10.31 40.71 12.06
N LYS A 116 -9.79 41.78 12.68
CA LYS A 116 -10.52 43.05 12.84
C LYS A 116 -10.38 43.99 11.64
N ALA A 117 -9.34 43.81 10.82
CA ALA A 117 -9.13 44.66 9.65
C ALA A 117 -10.33 44.63 8.67
N VAL A 118 -11.03 43.49 8.60
CA VAL A 118 -12.24 43.32 7.77
C VAL A 118 -13.39 44.22 8.22
N GLU A 119 -13.53 44.51 9.51
CA GLU A 119 -14.55 45.45 10.00
C GLU A 119 -14.13 46.91 9.79
N SER A 120 -12.86 47.25 10.03
CA SER A 120 -12.34 48.60 9.74
C SER A 120 -12.46 48.97 8.26
N ILE A 121 -12.19 48.02 7.35
CA ILE A 121 -12.36 48.22 5.90
C ILE A 121 -13.85 48.38 5.53
N LYS A 122 -14.76 47.59 6.12
CA LYS A 122 -16.21 47.76 5.91
C LYS A 122 -16.71 49.13 6.40
N ALA A 123 -16.19 49.63 7.52
CA ALA A 123 -16.52 50.96 8.03
C ALA A 123 -16.02 52.07 7.09
N ALA A 124 -14.77 52.00 6.63
CA ALA A 124 -14.20 52.98 5.70
C ALA A 124 -14.93 53.05 4.35
N VAL A 125 -15.47 51.93 3.86
CA VAL A 125 -16.26 51.88 2.62
C VAL A 125 -17.68 52.44 2.80
N ALA A 126 -18.23 52.48 4.04
CA ALA A 126 -19.61 52.89 4.28
C ALA A 126 -19.88 54.40 4.10
N ASP A 127 -18.86 55.26 4.29
CA ASP A 127 -19.00 56.73 4.22
C ASP A 127 -18.67 57.32 2.83
N VAL A 128 -18.39 56.49 1.81
CA VAL A 128 -18.04 56.94 0.46
C VAL A 128 -19.25 57.52 -0.29
N LYS A 129 -19.46 58.83 -0.19
CA LYS A 129 -20.47 59.57 -0.95
C LYS A 129 -19.96 59.96 -2.34
N ILE A 130 -20.53 59.35 -3.38
CA ILE A 130 -20.29 59.71 -4.78
C ILE A 130 -21.11 60.97 -5.15
N PRO A 131 -20.50 62.10 -5.56
CA PRO A 131 -21.23 63.26 -6.04
C PRO A 131 -21.81 63.02 -7.44
N GLY A 132 -23.07 63.42 -7.66
CA GLY A 132 -23.62 63.64 -9.02
C GLY A 132 -24.68 62.67 -9.55
N MET A 133 -25.12 61.65 -8.80
CA MET A 133 -26.22 60.77 -9.25
C MET A 133 -27.59 61.22 -8.72
N GLY A 134 -28.42 61.76 -9.62
CA GLY A 134 -29.81 62.14 -9.33
C GLY A 134 -30.82 61.04 -9.64
N ALA A 135 -31.55 60.58 -8.62
CA ALA A 135 -32.86 59.90 -8.68
C ALA A 135 -33.08 58.82 -9.77
N LYS A 136 -32.58 57.60 -9.52
CA LYS A 136 -33.14 56.32 -10.02
C LYS A 136 -32.85 55.19 -9.02
N PRO A 137 -33.51 54.02 -9.10
CA PRO A 137 -33.86 53.21 -7.90
C PRO A 137 -32.69 52.45 -7.24
N GLU A 138 -32.89 52.12 -5.96
CA GLU A 138 -31.89 51.63 -4.99
C GLU A 138 -31.27 50.24 -5.25
N GLY A 139 -31.44 49.67 -6.44
CA GLY A 139 -30.87 48.37 -6.83
C GLY A 139 -29.42 48.47 -7.32
N GLU A 140 -29.16 49.37 -8.26
CA GLU A 140 -27.88 49.42 -8.99
C GLU A 140 -26.73 49.94 -8.12
N SER A 141 -26.98 50.89 -7.22
CA SER A 141 -25.96 51.41 -6.29
C SER A 141 -25.45 50.34 -5.31
N LYS A 142 -26.32 49.41 -4.87
CA LYS A 142 -25.91 48.26 -4.04
C LYS A 142 -25.10 47.23 -4.83
N SER A 143 -25.40 47.05 -6.12
CA SER A 143 -24.65 46.16 -7.02
C SER A 143 -23.19 46.61 -7.17
N ILE A 144 -22.95 47.91 -7.42
CA ILE A 144 -21.59 48.45 -7.61
C ILE A 144 -20.74 48.34 -6.33
N VAL A 145 -21.31 48.65 -5.16
CA VAL A 145 -20.61 48.51 -3.87
C VAL A 145 -20.31 47.04 -3.56
N ALA A 146 -21.24 46.12 -3.86
CA ALA A 146 -20.99 44.68 -3.72
C ALA A 146 -19.88 44.19 -4.66
N GLY A 147 -19.87 44.62 -5.92
CA GLY A 147 -18.83 44.27 -6.90
C GLY A 147 -17.42 44.73 -6.48
N LEU A 148 -17.30 45.96 -5.96
CA LEU A 148 -16.04 46.47 -5.40
C LEU A 148 -15.59 45.68 -4.15
N GLY A 149 -16.53 45.32 -3.27
CA GLY A 149 -16.24 44.46 -2.11
C GLY A 149 -15.75 43.07 -2.50
N VAL A 150 -16.34 42.47 -3.55
CA VAL A 150 -15.92 41.16 -4.09
C VAL A 150 -14.53 41.25 -4.74
N ALA A 151 -14.24 42.32 -5.50
CA ALA A 151 -12.91 42.53 -6.09
C ALA A 151 -11.81 42.70 -5.02
N ALA A 152 -12.09 43.45 -3.95
CA ALA A 152 -11.19 43.58 -2.82
C ALA A 152 -10.98 42.24 -2.09
N ALA A 153 -12.04 41.47 -1.85
CA ALA A 153 -11.97 40.15 -1.21
C ALA A 153 -11.19 39.13 -2.06
N ALA A 154 -11.38 39.12 -3.38
CA ALA A 154 -10.62 38.28 -4.30
C ALA A 154 -9.12 38.65 -4.30
N THR A 155 -8.79 39.94 -4.27
CA THR A 155 -7.41 40.43 -4.21
C THR A 155 -6.73 40.06 -2.88
N ALA A 156 -7.44 40.21 -1.76
CA ALA A 156 -6.95 39.76 -0.45
C ALA A 156 -6.78 38.23 -0.38
N THR A 157 -7.68 37.46 -0.97
CA THR A 157 -7.58 35.99 -1.06
C THR A 157 -6.36 35.56 -1.89
N ALA A 158 -6.10 36.22 -3.03
CA ALA A 158 -4.92 35.97 -3.84
C ALA A 158 -3.61 36.30 -3.08
N ALA A 159 -3.58 37.39 -2.32
CA ALA A 159 -2.45 37.76 -1.47
C ALA A 159 -2.22 36.76 -0.33
N ALA A 160 -3.29 36.28 0.33
CA ALA A 160 -3.19 35.27 1.39
C ALA A 160 -2.72 33.91 0.85
N ALA A 161 -3.20 33.50 -0.33
CA ALA A 161 -2.76 32.28 -1.02
C ALA A 161 -1.26 32.34 -1.39
N ALA A 162 -0.77 33.51 -1.81
CA ALA A 162 0.64 33.72 -2.13
C ALA A 162 1.59 33.70 -0.90
N ILE A 163 1.04 33.71 0.33
CA ILE A 163 1.80 33.71 1.59
C ILE A 163 1.49 32.45 2.44
N GLY A 164 0.60 31.56 1.98
CA GLY A 164 0.41 30.22 2.54
C GLY A 164 -0.36 30.15 3.87
N VAL A 165 -1.25 31.10 4.16
CA VAL A 165 -2.06 31.10 5.41
C VAL A 165 -3.53 30.80 5.10
N ALA A 166 -4.06 29.72 5.71
CA ALA A 166 -5.48 29.37 5.65
C ALA A 166 -6.29 30.11 6.74
N ILE A 167 -7.47 30.61 6.40
CA ILE A 167 -8.36 31.32 7.33
C ILE A 167 -9.48 30.37 7.81
N PRO A 168 -9.58 30.07 9.12
CA PRO A 168 -10.67 29.24 9.65
C PRO A 168 -12.02 29.98 9.63
N GLY A 169 -13.12 29.27 9.29
CA GLY A 169 -14.48 29.69 9.67
C GLY A 169 -15.54 29.82 8.57
N MET A 170 -15.20 29.81 7.27
CA MET A 170 -16.21 29.91 6.21
C MET A 170 -16.99 28.60 6.00
N LYS A 171 -18.32 28.66 6.08
CA LYS A 171 -19.22 27.52 5.78
C LYS A 171 -19.50 27.38 4.28
N LYS A 172 -19.79 26.15 3.86
CA LYS A 172 -19.82 25.67 2.47
C LYS A 172 -21.07 26.07 1.65
N GLU A 173 -21.87 27.03 2.12
CA GLU A 173 -23.12 27.48 1.49
C GLU A 173 -23.01 28.96 1.06
N SER A 174 -22.37 29.20 -0.09
CA SER A 174 -22.33 30.51 -0.76
C SER A 174 -21.77 30.48 -2.19
N THR A 175 -21.11 29.38 -2.60
CA THR A 175 -20.46 29.26 -3.91
C THR A 175 -21.42 29.12 -5.10
N GLU A 176 -22.66 28.67 -4.89
CA GLU A 176 -23.60 28.44 -6.01
C GLU A 176 -24.31 29.73 -6.49
N THR A 177 -24.38 30.78 -5.66
CA THR A 177 -25.03 32.05 -6.05
C THR A 177 -24.16 32.94 -6.96
N VAL A 178 -22.87 32.64 -7.10
CA VAL A 178 -21.91 33.47 -7.87
C VAL A 178 -21.97 33.20 -9.38
N VAL A 179 -22.46 32.03 -9.80
CA VAL A 179 -22.37 31.56 -11.20
C VAL A 179 -23.55 32.02 -12.06
N SER A 180 -24.72 32.35 -11.48
CA SER A 180 -25.94 32.63 -12.26
C SER A 180 -26.18 34.10 -12.63
N ALA A 181 -25.31 35.04 -12.24
CA ALA A 181 -25.52 36.47 -12.45
C ALA A 181 -24.90 37.04 -13.74
N ALA A 182 -24.06 36.28 -14.45
CA ALA A 182 -23.28 36.75 -15.61
C ALA A 182 -24.01 36.64 -16.97
N ALA A 183 -25.31 36.31 -16.99
CA ALA A 183 -26.02 35.89 -18.20
C ALA A 183 -26.88 36.98 -18.88
N GLU A 184 -27.15 38.12 -18.24
CA GLU A 184 -28.15 39.11 -18.73
C GLU A 184 -27.58 40.45 -19.25
N THR A 185 -26.26 40.67 -19.19
CA THR A 185 -25.62 41.87 -19.76
C THR A 185 -24.90 41.52 -21.07
N GLY A 186 -25.62 41.62 -22.19
CA GLY A 186 -25.14 41.29 -23.54
C GLY A 186 -24.08 42.26 -24.10
N VAL A 187 -22.86 42.18 -23.58
CA VAL A 187 -21.68 42.93 -24.03
C VAL A 187 -20.52 41.94 -24.20
N GLU A 188 -20.12 41.63 -25.44
CA GLU A 188 -18.99 40.74 -25.70
C GLU A 188 -17.64 41.44 -25.40
N PRO A 189 -16.77 40.87 -24.54
CA PRO A 189 -15.35 41.15 -24.55
C PRO A 189 -14.66 40.30 -25.62
N ALA A 190 -14.94 40.60 -26.90
CA ALA A 190 -14.43 39.88 -28.05
C ALA A 190 -12.93 40.13 -28.33
N LEU A 191 -12.05 39.85 -27.35
CA LEU A 191 -10.59 39.80 -27.55
C LEU A 191 -9.80 38.98 -26.49
N ALA A 192 -10.41 37.97 -25.85
CA ALA A 192 -9.75 37.19 -24.77
C ALA A 192 -9.71 35.64 -24.95
N SER A 193 -10.60 35.04 -25.73
CA SER A 193 -10.78 33.57 -25.77
C SER A 193 -9.78 32.80 -26.66
N SER A 194 -9.05 33.47 -27.55
CA SER A 194 -8.21 32.83 -28.58
C SER A 194 -6.80 32.42 -28.13
N LYS A 195 -6.43 32.62 -26.86
CA LYS A 195 -5.10 32.23 -26.32
C LYS A 195 -5.10 31.08 -25.31
N ALA A 196 -6.24 30.63 -24.82
CA ALA A 196 -6.32 29.47 -23.92
C ALA A 196 -6.39 28.11 -24.63
N ALA A 197 -6.67 28.10 -25.94
CA ALA A 197 -6.79 26.89 -26.75
C ALA A 197 -5.48 26.44 -27.42
N ALA A 198 -4.35 27.08 -27.12
CA ALA A 198 -3.03 26.76 -27.66
C ALA A 198 -2.07 26.31 -26.54
N THR A 199 -1.75 25.03 -26.38
CA THR A 199 -2.33 23.82 -27.00
C THR A 199 -1.99 22.65 -26.08
N LEU A 200 -2.87 21.66 -25.86
CA LEU A 200 -2.44 20.43 -25.15
C LEU A 200 -1.32 19.72 -25.91
N ASP A 201 -1.34 19.78 -27.24
CA ASP A 201 -0.32 19.22 -28.13
C ASP A 201 1.04 19.94 -28.06
N ALA A 202 1.13 21.07 -27.36
CA ALA A 202 2.39 21.81 -27.17
C ALA A 202 3.17 21.37 -25.93
N LEU A 203 2.54 20.70 -24.97
CA LEU A 203 3.20 20.23 -23.74
C LEU A 203 4.04 18.98 -24.04
N LYS A 204 5.35 19.17 -24.19
CA LYS A 204 6.32 18.09 -24.41
C LYS A 204 6.54 17.28 -23.14
N PRO A 205 6.89 15.98 -23.24
CA PRO A 205 7.33 15.21 -22.08
C PRO A 205 8.54 15.86 -21.41
N PRO A 206 8.60 15.92 -20.07
CA PRO A 206 9.78 16.39 -19.34
C PRO A 206 11.05 15.64 -19.73
N VAL A 207 12.15 16.39 -19.83
CA VAL A 207 13.49 15.89 -20.18
C VAL A 207 14.40 16.12 -18.98
N ALA A 208 14.65 15.07 -18.21
CA ALA A 208 15.61 15.10 -17.11
C ALA A 208 17.01 15.45 -17.63
N LYS A 209 17.71 16.37 -16.95
CA LYS A 209 19.12 16.66 -17.20
C LYS A 209 19.97 15.38 -17.05
N LYS A 210 21.00 15.25 -17.87
CA LYS A 210 21.99 14.15 -17.78
C LYS A 210 23.22 14.62 -17.02
N ILE A 211 23.47 14.02 -15.86
CA ILE A 211 24.69 14.21 -15.07
C ILE A 211 25.31 12.81 -14.88
N PRO A 212 26.22 12.39 -15.77
CA PRO A 212 26.75 11.02 -15.76
C PRO A 212 27.66 10.79 -14.55
N ILE A 213 27.15 10.09 -13.54
CA ILE A 213 27.96 9.53 -12.48
C ILE A 213 28.52 8.18 -12.95
N GLN A 214 29.84 8.05 -12.94
CA GLN A 214 30.54 6.79 -13.25
C GLN A 214 30.71 5.99 -11.96
N HIS A 215 30.13 4.80 -11.95
CA HIS A 215 30.32 3.79 -10.90
C HIS A 215 31.20 2.66 -11.44
N GLU A 216 31.96 1.99 -10.56
CA GLU A 216 32.81 0.87 -10.95
C GLU A 216 32.62 -0.31 -9.97
N TYR A 217 31.93 -1.36 -10.42
CA TYR A 217 31.70 -2.58 -9.63
C TYR A 217 32.35 -3.77 -10.32
N HIS A 218 33.09 -4.59 -9.56
CA HIS A 218 33.79 -5.79 -10.08
C HIS A 218 34.74 -5.52 -11.27
N GLY A 219 35.30 -4.30 -11.35
CA GLY A 219 36.11 -3.82 -12.47
C GLY A 219 35.31 -3.42 -13.72
N VAL A 220 33.98 -3.37 -13.64
CA VAL A 220 33.08 -2.96 -14.71
C VAL A 220 32.57 -1.54 -14.43
N LYS A 221 32.96 -0.60 -15.29
CA LYS A 221 32.45 0.77 -15.27
C LYS A 221 31.07 0.87 -15.91
N TYR A 222 30.18 1.66 -15.32
CA TYR A 222 28.88 1.98 -15.90
C TYR A 222 28.43 3.41 -15.55
N SER A 223 27.64 4.01 -16.44
CA SER A 223 27.11 5.38 -16.29
C SER A 223 25.70 5.37 -15.70
N ASP A 224 25.48 6.20 -14.70
CA ASP A 224 24.15 6.56 -14.20
C ASP A 224 23.88 8.05 -14.47
N ASP A 225 23.39 8.35 -15.68
CA ASP A 225 23.08 9.70 -16.17
C ASP A 225 22.05 10.45 -15.31
N TYR A 226 21.28 9.72 -14.49
CA TYR A 226 20.14 10.24 -13.73
C TYR A 226 20.29 10.08 -12.21
N HIS A 227 21.50 9.78 -11.73
CA HIS A 227 21.78 9.58 -10.29
C HIS A 227 21.37 10.78 -9.42
N TRP A 228 21.42 11.99 -9.98
CA TRP A 228 21.07 13.24 -9.30
C TRP A 228 19.63 13.29 -8.75
N LEU A 229 18.72 12.48 -9.30
CA LEU A 229 17.33 12.33 -8.82
C LEU A 229 17.24 11.66 -7.44
N LYS A 230 18.30 10.99 -6.97
CA LYS A 230 18.36 10.38 -5.64
C LYS A 230 18.50 11.44 -4.56
N ASP A 231 17.58 11.40 -3.60
CA ASP A 231 17.60 12.23 -2.39
C ASP A 231 16.86 11.55 -1.24
N GLN A 232 17.63 11.01 -0.29
CA GLN A 232 17.11 10.35 0.92
C GLN A 232 16.60 11.35 1.99
N SER A 233 16.75 12.67 1.79
CA SER A 233 16.35 13.68 2.78
C SER A 233 14.84 13.58 3.11
N PRO A 234 14.45 13.43 4.40
CA PRO A 234 13.07 13.05 4.74
C PRO A 234 12.05 14.21 4.70
N LYS A 235 12.50 15.47 4.74
CA LYS A 235 11.60 16.65 4.76
C LYS A 235 11.95 17.78 3.78
N ASN A 236 13.17 17.79 3.24
CA ASN A 236 13.67 18.82 2.32
C ASN A 236 14.34 18.14 1.12
N LYS A 237 13.58 17.77 0.08
CA LYS A 237 14.16 17.33 -1.20
C LYS A 237 14.75 18.54 -1.94
N LYS A 238 15.80 18.33 -2.74
CA LYS A 238 16.34 19.38 -3.65
C LYS A 238 15.21 19.94 -4.56
N PRO A 239 15.09 21.28 -4.73
CA PRO A 239 14.04 21.87 -5.57
C PRO A 239 13.98 21.31 -7.00
N GLU A 240 15.13 21.14 -7.65
CA GLU A 240 15.26 20.56 -9.00
C GLU A 240 14.69 19.13 -9.16
N ILE A 241 14.54 18.38 -8.06
CA ILE A 241 13.87 17.06 -8.06
C ILE A 241 12.35 17.24 -7.99
N ILE A 242 11.88 18.14 -7.12
CA ILE A 242 10.45 18.48 -6.99
C ILE A 242 9.94 19.06 -8.31
N GLU A 243 10.62 20.04 -8.89
CA GLU A 243 10.30 20.65 -10.19
C GLU A 243 10.18 19.59 -11.30
N TYR A 244 11.08 18.60 -11.33
CA TYR A 244 11.02 17.52 -12.32
C TYR A 244 9.82 16.59 -12.09
N LEU A 245 9.54 16.19 -10.85
CA LEU A 245 8.38 15.36 -10.50
C LEU A 245 7.05 16.08 -10.72
N GLU A 246 6.99 17.39 -10.47
CA GLU A 246 5.83 18.24 -10.76
C GLU A 246 5.61 18.43 -12.26
N ALA A 247 6.68 18.57 -13.06
CA ALA A 247 6.58 18.58 -14.52
C ALA A 247 6.08 17.24 -15.07
N GLU A 248 6.50 16.11 -14.49
CA GLU A 248 6.00 14.77 -14.84
C GLU A 248 4.52 14.61 -14.45
N ASN A 249 4.13 15.11 -13.28
CA ASN A 249 2.73 15.16 -12.85
C ASN A 249 1.87 16.05 -13.75
N ALA A 250 2.36 17.21 -14.19
CA ALA A 250 1.66 18.08 -15.14
C ALA A 250 1.49 17.39 -16.52
N TYR A 251 2.52 16.66 -16.97
CA TYR A 251 2.46 15.90 -18.21
C TYR A 251 1.49 14.71 -18.14
N SER A 252 1.55 13.88 -17.10
CA SER A 252 0.58 12.78 -16.92
C SER A 252 -0.84 13.28 -16.67
N LYS A 253 -1.01 14.43 -16.00
CA LYS A 253 -2.32 15.11 -15.87
C LYS A 253 -2.90 15.49 -17.23
N ALA A 254 -2.14 16.18 -18.07
CA ALA A 254 -2.59 16.63 -19.39
C ALA A 254 -2.82 15.47 -20.38
N PHE A 255 -1.98 14.43 -20.35
CA PHE A 255 -2.06 13.33 -21.33
C PHE A 255 -2.92 12.13 -20.89
N HIS A 256 -3.22 11.99 -19.60
CA HIS A 256 -4.10 10.94 -19.07
C HIS A 256 -5.22 11.48 -18.18
N TYR A 257 -4.92 12.03 -17.00
CA TYR A 257 -5.94 12.22 -15.96
C TYR A 257 -7.05 13.19 -16.37
N ASP A 258 -6.74 14.28 -17.07
CA ASP A 258 -7.76 15.22 -17.57
C ASP A 258 -8.56 14.64 -18.74
N LYS A 259 -7.90 13.98 -19.70
CA LYS A 259 -8.56 13.38 -20.88
C LYS A 259 -9.54 12.28 -20.49
N THR A 260 -9.14 11.44 -19.53
CA THR A 260 -9.90 10.26 -19.12
C THR A 260 -10.82 10.51 -17.92
N LYS A 261 -10.83 11.72 -17.34
CA LYS A 261 -11.54 12.05 -16.09
C LYS A 261 -12.98 11.51 -16.01
N SER A 262 -13.79 11.72 -17.06
CA SER A 262 -15.18 11.27 -17.11
C SER A 262 -15.30 9.74 -17.07
N LEU A 263 -14.37 9.04 -17.72
CA LEU A 263 -14.25 7.59 -17.67
C LEU A 263 -13.79 7.11 -16.28
N SER A 264 -12.79 7.76 -15.68
CA SER A 264 -12.34 7.48 -14.30
C SER A 264 -13.48 7.62 -13.29
N GLU A 265 -14.24 8.71 -13.34
CA GLU A 265 -15.41 8.92 -12.49
C GLU A 265 -16.52 7.88 -12.72
N THR A 266 -16.68 7.41 -13.96
CA THR A 266 -17.67 6.38 -14.31
C THR A 266 -17.26 5.01 -13.78
N LEU A 267 -16.03 4.58 -14.06
CA LEU A 267 -15.44 3.35 -13.52
C LEU A 267 -15.46 3.35 -11.99
N TYR A 268 -15.15 4.48 -11.35
CA TYR A 268 -15.24 4.66 -9.90
C TYR A 268 -16.67 4.41 -9.38
N LYS A 269 -17.68 5.06 -9.98
CA LYS A 269 -19.10 4.88 -9.59
C LYS A 269 -19.53 3.41 -9.74
N GLU A 270 -19.06 2.71 -10.77
CA GLU A 270 -19.33 1.29 -10.99
C GLU A 270 -18.62 0.35 -10.00
N MET A 271 -17.43 0.73 -9.47
CA MET A 271 -16.79 0.02 -8.36
C MET A 271 -17.59 0.23 -7.06
N ILE A 272 -17.94 1.47 -6.73
CA ILE A 272 -18.68 1.79 -5.48
C ILE A 272 -20.06 1.12 -5.47
N ALA A 273 -20.75 1.07 -6.61
CA ALA A 273 -22.03 0.35 -6.74
C ALA A 273 -21.93 -1.16 -6.42
N LYS A 274 -20.72 -1.76 -6.47
CA LYS A 274 -20.45 -3.16 -6.16
C LYS A 274 -19.77 -3.36 -4.79
N ILE A 275 -19.89 -2.38 -3.88
CA ILE A 275 -19.31 -2.43 -2.53
C ILE A 275 -20.40 -2.11 -1.51
N ASN A 276 -20.50 -2.89 -0.42
CA ASN A 276 -21.29 -2.45 0.72
C ASN A 276 -20.60 -1.28 1.43
N GLU A 277 -21.09 -0.06 1.18
CA GLU A 277 -20.54 1.14 1.78
C GLU A 277 -20.76 1.22 3.30
N ASN A 278 -21.82 0.59 3.81
CA ASN A 278 -22.21 0.55 5.23
C ASN A 278 -22.00 -0.86 5.80
N ASP A 279 -20.83 -1.14 6.37
CA ASP A 279 -20.45 -2.50 6.80
C ASP A 279 -19.87 -2.54 8.22
N SER A 280 -20.15 -3.63 8.95
CA SER A 280 -19.65 -3.87 10.31
C SER A 280 -18.87 -5.18 10.38
N SER A 281 -17.76 -5.21 11.11
CA SER A 281 -17.11 -6.47 11.47
C SER A 281 -17.98 -7.26 12.47
N VAL A 282 -17.80 -8.58 12.50
CA VAL A 282 -18.41 -9.44 13.52
C VAL A 282 -17.84 -9.06 14.91
N PRO A 283 -18.67 -8.84 15.95
CA PRO A 283 -18.19 -8.49 17.28
C PRO A 283 -17.33 -9.58 17.93
N VAL A 284 -16.19 -9.19 18.48
CA VAL A 284 -15.23 -10.05 19.17
C VAL A 284 -15.32 -9.81 20.67
N TYR A 285 -15.67 -10.85 21.42
CA TYR A 285 -15.82 -10.76 22.86
C TYR A 285 -14.47 -10.76 23.59
N LYS A 286 -14.23 -9.71 24.38
CA LYS A 286 -13.13 -9.55 25.32
C LYS A 286 -13.72 -9.00 26.62
N ALA A 287 -14.15 -9.91 27.49
CA ALA A 287 -14.94 -9.61 28.68
C ALA A 287 -14.39 -8.41 29.49
N PRO A 288 -15.19 -7.39 29.81
CA PRO A 288 -16.66 -7.35 29.73
C PRO A 288 -17.25 -6.73 28.45
N TYR A 289 -16.45 -6.51 27.39
CA TYR A 289 -16.88 -5.83 26.17
C TYR A 289 -16.88 -6.74 24.93
N SER A 290 -17.78 -6.46 23.99
CA SER A 290 -17.66 -6.89 22.59
C SER A 290 -17.09 -5.75 21.73
N TYR A 291 -16.04 -6.02 20.97
CA TYR A 291 -15.32 -5.05 20.12
C TYR A 291 -15.57 -5.30 18.63
N TYR A 292 -15.75 -4.23 17.86
CA TYR A 292 -15.93 -4.27 16.40
C TYR A 292 -15.47 -2.97 15.73
N SER A 293 -15.46 -2.96 14.40
CA SER A 293 -15.31 -1.75 13.58
C SER A 293 -16.43 -1.65 12.56
N GLN A 294 -16.78 -0.43 12.20
CA GLN A 294 -17.73 -0.10 11.14
C GLN A 294 -17.04 0.78 10.08
N VAL A 295 -17.56 0.73 8.86
CA VAL A 295 -17.35 1.74 7.82
C VAL A 295 -18.72 2.27 7.38
N VAL A 296 -18.83 3.59 7.23
CA VAL A 296 -20.10 4.29 6.98
C VAL A 296 -20.03 5.01 5.64
N GLN A 297 -21.11 4.96 4.87
CA GLN A 297 -21.21 5.58 3.54
C GLN A 297 -20.78 7.06 3.55
N GLY A 298 -20.00 7.45 2.54
CA GLY A 298 -19.36 8.77 2.44
C GLY A 298 -18.10 8.95 3.32
N GLN A 299 -17.81 8.05 4.26
CA GLN A 299 -16.64 8.12 5.14
C GLN A 299 -15.46 7.27 4.64
N GLN A 300 -14.26 7.84 4.68
CA GLN A 300 -13.03 7.25 4.14
C GLN A 300 -12.45 6.12 4.99
N TYR A 301 -12.67 6.16 6.30
CA TYR A 301 -11.93 5.41 7.30
C TYR A 301 -12.83 4.66 8.28
N ARG A 302 -12.23 3.83 9.15
CA ARG A 302 -12.96 3.00 10.13
C ARG A 302 -13.39 3.81 11.35
N ILE A 303 -14.61 3.51 11.81
CA ILE A 303 -15.04 3.77 13.18
C ILE A 303 -14.77 2.50 13.99
N PHE A 304 -14.22 2.61 15.19
CA PHE A 304 -13.96 1.50 16.11
C PHE A 304 -14.87 1.63 17.33
N LEU A 305 -15.62 0.57 17.62
CA LEU A 305 -16.73 0.57 18.57
C LEU A 305 -16.61 -0.59 19.55
N ARG A 306 -17.12 -0.38 20.76
CA ARG A 306 -17.30 -1.44 21.76
C ARG A 306 -18.66 -1.32 22.41
N LYS A 307 -19.20 -2.44 22.91
CA LYS A 307 -20.43 -2.47 23.71
C LYS A 307 -20.22 -3.41 24.89
N LYS A 308 -20.66 -3.02 26.09
CA LYS A 308 -20.64 -3.91 27.27
C LYS A 308 -21.62 -5.07 27.07
N ASP A 309 -21.28 -6.23 27.61
CA ASP A 309 -22.07 -7.45 27.50
C ASP A 309 -23.20 -7.48 28.55
N THR A 310 -24.08 -6.48 28.46
CA THR A 310 -25.30 -6.35 29.26
C THR A 310 -26.44 -5.84 28.37
N ALA A 311 -27.68 -6.22 28.67
CA ALA A 311 -28.84 -5.94 27.80
C ALA A 311 -28.96 -4.45 27.41
N ASP A 312 -28.92 -3.56 28.41
CA ASP A 312 -29.11 -2.12 28.27
C ASP A 312 -27.81 -1.36 27.90
N ALA A 313 -26.74 -2.06 27.53
CA ALA A 313 -25.47 -1.40 27.18
C ALA A 313 -25.59 -0.52 25.93
N VAL A 314 -25.21 0.74 26.06
CA VAL A 314 -25.02 1.66 24.94
C VAL A 314 -23.74 1.29 24.16
N GLU A 315 -23.73 1.60 22.87
CA GLU A 315 -22.56 1.46 22.00
C GLU A 315 -21.59 2.64 22.22
N GLU A 316 -20.30 2.34 22.41
CA GLU A 316 -19.25 3.30 22.70
C GLU A 316 -18.27 3.39 21.52
N VAL A 317 -18.24 4.51 20.80
CA VAL A 317 -17.22 4.81 19.78
C VAL A 317 -15.92 5.20 20.48
N TYR A 318 -14.95 4.28 20.54
CA TYR A 318 -13.69 4.51 21.25
C TYR A 318 -12.63 5.18 20.37
N LEU A 319 -12.65 4.97 19.06
CA LEU A 319 -11.85 5.70 18.07
C LEU A 319 -12.66 5.91 16.79
N ASP A 320 -12.64 7.11 16.23
CA ASP A 320 -13.23 7.42 14.93
C ASP A 320 -12.17 8.09 14.08
N GLN A 321 -11.62 7.35 13.11
CA GLN A 321 -10.54 7.83 12.27
C GLN A 321 -10.99 8.99 11.37
N ASN A 322 -12.29 9.09 11.05
CA ASN A 322 -12.84 10.18 10.23
C ASN A 322 -12.92 11.52 10.99
N LYS A 323 -12.62 11.54 12.30
CA LYS A 323 -12.52 12.75 13.14
C LYS A 323 -11.07 13.15 13.44
N LEU A 324 -10.07 12.48 12.85
CA LEU A 324 -8.67 12.88 12.96
C LEU A 324 -8.35 13.91 11.86
N GLU A 325 -7.78 15.05 12.23
CA GLU A 325 -7.59 16.21 11.33
C GLU A 325 -6.27 16.14 10.54
N PHE A 326 -6.01 14.99 9.90
CA PHE A 326 -4.87 14.78 9.01
C PHE A 326 -5.34 14.43 7.59
N GLU A 327 -4.66 14.97 6.58
CA GLU A 327 -4.96 14.72 5.16
C GLU A 327 -4.64 13.27 4.78
N TYR A 328 -3.38 12.87 4.94
CA TYR A 328 -2.98 11.46 4.86
C TYR A 328 -3.20 10.78 6.21
N GLN A 329 -3.73 9.55 6.21
CA GLN A 329 -3.94 8.77 7.44
C GLN A 329 -3.73 7.28 7.27
N PHE A 330 -2.94 6.73 8.19
CA PHE A 330 -2.42 5.37 8.09
C PHE A 330 -2.37 4.72 9.49
N MET A 331 -3.42 3.97 9.82
CA MET A 331 -3.70 3.47 11.18
C MET A 331 -3.07 2.09 11.44
N GLY A 332 -1.93 2.05 12.12
CA GLY A 332 -1.24 0.82 12.54
C GLY A 332 -2.02 0.03 13.61
N ASP A 333 -1.34 -0.52 14.61
CA ASP A 333 -2.07 -1.22 15.68
C ASP A 333 -3.00 -0.26 16.44
N VAL A 334 -4.21 -0.77 16.75
CA VAL A 334 -5.23 -0.12 17.58
C VAL A 334 -5.46 -1.04 18.78
N SER A 335 -4.79 -0.74 19.89
CA SER A 335 -4.55 -1.67 20.99
C SER A 335 -5.10 -1.11 22.31
N VAL A 336 -6.11 -1.77 22.87
CA VAL A 336 -6.75 -1.38 24.14
C VAL A 336 -6.15 -2.18 25.30
N SER A 337 -5.94 -1.52 26.44
CA SER A 337 -5.37 -2.10 27.66
C SER A 337 -6.22 -3.27 28.20
N PRO A 338 -5.62 -4.25 28.93
CA PRO A 338 -6.34 -5.38 29.50
C PRO A 338 -7.49 -5.03 30.47
N ASP A 339 -7.42 -3.88 31.16
CA ASP A 339 -8.50 -3.35 32.00
C ASP A 339 -9.58 -2.57 31.21
N HIS A 340 -9.40 -2.43 29.90
CA HIS A 340 -10.24 -1.68 28.97
C HIS A 340 -10.34 -0.16 29.24
N LYS A 341 -9.44 0.44 30.03
CA LYS A 341 -9.45 1.87 30.35
C LYS A 341 -8.67 2.76 29.38
N THR A 342 -7.62 2.25 28.73
CA THR A 342 -6.73 3.06 27.88
C THR A 342 -6.62 2.48 26.48
N LEU A 343 -6.76 3.33 25.47
CA LEU A 343 -6.39 3.04 24.08
C LEU A 343 -4.98 3.56 23.81
N ALA A 344 -4.17 2.76 23.13
CA ALA A 344 -3.01 3.19 22.38
C ALA A 344 -3.24 2.91 20.88
N TYR A 345 -2.88 3.84 20.00
CA TYR A 345 -2.98 3.63 18.55
C TYR A 345 -1.81 4.27 17.78
N ALA A 346 -1.33 3.56 16.76
CA ALA A 346 -0.25 4.02 15.88
C ALA A 346 -0.84 4.72 14.65
N LEU A 347 -0.34 5.91 14.30
CA LEU A 347 -0.77 6.64 13.11
C LEU A 347 0.43 7.26 12.36
N ASP A 348 0.58 6.89 11.08
CA ASP A 348 1.36 7.67 10.10
C ASP A 348 0.42 8.64 9.37
N THR A 349 0.90 9.87 9.17
CA THR A 349 0.18 11.03 8.64
C THR A 349 0.80 11.60 7.36
N THR A 350 1.70 10.85 6.72
CA THR A 350 2.54 11.30 5.59
C THR A 350 2.76 10.25 4.50
N GLY A 351 2.56 8.97 4.82
CA GLY A 351 2.97 7.86 3.96
C GLY A 351 4.47 7.57 4.00
N SER A 352 5.25 8.29 4.83
CA SER A 352 6.63 7.91 5.15
C SER A 352 6.70 6.68 6.03
N GLU A 353 5.56 6.23 6.57
CA GLU A 353 5.43 5.04 7.41
C GLU A 353 6.16 5.17 8.77
N HIS A 354 6.44 6.41 9.20
CA HIS A 354 6.79 6.78 10.58
C HIS A 354 5.52 6.93 11.41
N TYR A 355 5.32 6.05 12.39
CA TYR A 355 4.14 6.11 13.24
C TYR A 355 4.35 7.02 14.44
N THR A 356 3.37 7.87 14.73
CA THR A 356 3.20 8.51 16.04
C THR A 356 2.28 7.65 16.90
N ILE A 357 2.65 7.39 18.15
CA ILE A 357 1.85 6.57 19.06
C ILE A 357 1.01 7.49 19.95
N PHE A 358 -0.31 7.46 19.74
CA PHE A 358 -1.28 8.28 20.45
C PHE A 358 -1.99 7.48 21.55
N PHE A 359 -2.29 8.14 22.66
CA PHE A 359 -3.00 7.55 23.80
C PHE A 359 -4.33 8.25 24.07
N LYS A 360 -5.32 7.50 24.57
CA LYS A 360 -6.65 8.02 24.90
C LYS A 360 -7.25 7.27 26.10
N ASP A 361 -7.77 8.03 27.05
CA ASP A 361 -8.56 7.53 28.17
C ASP A 361 -9.99 7.22 27.69
N LEU A 362 -10.45 5.99 27.98
CA LEU A 362 -11.73 5.45 27.52
C LEU A 362 -12.85 5.50 28.57
N GLU A 363 -12.62 6.13 29.72
CA GLU A 363 -13.66 6.40 30.74
C GLU A 363 -14.15 7.85 30.66
N THR A 364 -13.25 8.77 30.31
CA THR A 364 -13.49 10.20 30.07
C THR A 364 -13.59 10.55 28.59
N GLY A 365 -13.11 9.68 27.71
CA GLY A 365 -13.06 9.89 26.26
C GLY A 365 -11.97 10.87 25.79
N LYS A 366 -11.05 11.31 26.67
CA LYS A 366 -10.04 12.35 26.38
C LYS A 366 -8.76 11.76 25.81
N ALA A 367 -8.17 12.46 24.84
CA ALA A 367 -6.81 12.18 24.39
C ALA A 367 -5.81 12.49 25.52
N LEU A 368 -4.83 11.60 25.71
CA LEU A 368 -3.76 11.72 26.70
C LEU A 368 -2.54 12.33 26.03
N THR A 369 -2.63 13.60 25.63
CA THR A 369 -1.61 14.26 24.80
C THR A 369 -0.24 14.40 25.47
N SER A 370 -0.16 14.35 26.80
CA SER A 370 1.10 14.26 27.55
C SER A 370 1.82 12.92 27.41
N GLU A 371 1.16 11.91 26.86
CA GLU A 371 1.65 10.54 26.69
C GLU A 371 1.95 10.20 25.22
N THR A 372 1.60 11.08 24.28
CA THR A 372 1.87 10.90 22.84
C THR A 372 3.37 10.75 22.59
N LEU A 373 3.75 9.76 21.79
CA LEU A 373 5.14 9.50 21.41
C LEU A 373 5.35 9.77 19.93
N GLU A 374 6.01 10.89 19.64
CA GLU A 374 6.49 11.25 18.30
C GLU A 374 7.90 10.68 18.06
N GLY A 375 8.19 10.32 16.80
CA GLY A 375 9.49 9.79 16.40
C GLY A 375 9.37 8.69 15.35
N LYS A 376 10.42 7.89 15.20
CA LYS A 376 10.46 6.73 14.31
C LYS A 376 9.93 5.46 15.01
N PHE A 377 8.64 5.43 15.35
CA PHE A 377 8.02 4.19 15.84
C PHE A 377 7.53 3.34 14.67
N GLY A 378 7.60 2.02 14.86
CA GLY A 378 6.89 1.07 14.02
C GLY A 378 5.40 1.03 14.37
N SER A 379 4.63 0.26 13.60
CA SER A 379 3.18 0.16 13.77
C SER A 379 2.72 -0.71 14.97
N SER A 380 3.63 -1.41 15.65
CA SER A 380 3.29 -2.50 16.60
C SER A 380 3.09 -2.03 18.04
N ILE A 381 1.99 -2.43 18.68
CA ILE A 381 1.61 -2.02 20.05
C ILE A 381 1.11 -3.20 20.90
N GLU A 382 1.91 -3.65 21.87
CA GLU A 382 1.55 -4.70 22.82
C GLU A 382 1.51 -4.25 24.28
N TRP A 383 0.32 -4.24 24.89
CA TRP A 383 0.15 -3.97 26.33
C TRP A 383 0.67 -5.09 27.21
N ALA A 384 1.37 -4.77 28.29
CA ALA A 384 1.60 -5.69 29.40
C ALA A 384 0.30 -5.95 30.19
N ASN A 385 0.32 -6.96 31.07
CA ASN A 385 -0.83 -7.34 31.91
C ASN A 385 -1.16 -6.31 33.00
N ASP A 386 -0.28 -5.34 33.27
CA ASP A 386 -0.46 -4.27 34.27
C ASP A 386 -1.42 -3.14 33.82
N SER A 387 -1.82 -3.13 32.55
CA SER A 387 -2.60 -2.07 31.89
C SER A 387 -1.97 -0.67 31.92
N LYS A 388 -0.64 -0.59 32.08
CA LYS A 388 0.13 0.67 32.14
C LYS A 388 1.36 0.64 31.24
N THR A 389 2.03 -0.51 31.16
CA THR A 389 3.24 -0.69 30.36
C THR A 389 2.88 -1.14 28.96
N VAL A 390 3.44 -0.49 27.95
CA VAL A 390 3.25 -0.78 26.52
C VAL A 390 4.60 -1.06 25.89
N TYR A 391 4.70 -2.19 25.21
CA TYR A 391 5.83 -2.53 24.36
C TYR A 391 5.57 -2.04 22.95
N LEU A 392 6.56 -1.34 22.39
CA LEU A 392 6.51 -0.72 21.07
C LEU A 392 7.75 -1.12 20.28
N THR A 393 7.62 -1.26 18.97
CA THR A 393 8.81 -1.32 18.09
C THR A 393 9.28 0.10 17.79
N THR A 394 10.59 0.33 17.86
CA THR A 394 11.19 1.50 17.19
C THR A 394 12.06 1.03 16.04
N LEU A 395 12.10 1.91 15.07
CA LEU A 395 12.90 1.83 13.89
C LEU A 395 14.32 2.34 14.24
N ASP A 396 15.34 1.87 13.52
CA ASP A 396 16.71 2.40 13.65
C ASP A 396 16.98 3.52 12.62
N ASP A 397 18.23 3.66 12.20
CA ASP A 397 18.61 4.59 11.15
C ASP A 397 18.63 3.97 9.75
N ILE A 398 18.06 2.79 9.54
CA ILE A 398 17.62 2.30 8.22
C ILE A 398 16.12 1.90 8.19
N ASP A 399 15.36 2.26 9.24
CA ASP A 399 14.01 1.81 9.66
C ASP A 399 13.53 0.40 9.28
N ARG A 400 14.48 -0.51 9.13
CA ARG A 400 14.36 -1.80 9.77
C ARG A 400 13.85 -1.60 11.21
N ALA A 401 12.78 -2.29 11.59
CA ALA A 401 12.38 -2.33 12.99
C ALA A 401 13.51 -3.03 13.76
N ALA A 402 14.13 -2.36 14.73
CA ALA A 402 15.39 -2.79 15.33
C ALA A 402 15.36 -2.86 16.85
N ASN A 403 14.44 -2.12 17.47
CA ASN A 403 14.36 -1.99 18.92
C ASN A 403 12.97 -2.41 19.41
N VAL A 404 12.93 -3.01 20.60
CA VAL A 404 11.72 -3.01 21.43
C VAL A 404 11.96 -2.06 22.60
N VAL A 405 11.04 -1.14 22.82
CA VAL A 405 11.02 -0.24 23.97
C VAL A 405 9.78 -0.46 24.81
N ALA A 406 9.88 -0.22 26.11
CA ALA A 406 8.76 -0.20 27.05
C ALA A 406 8.48 1.24 27.49
N PHE A 407 7.25 1.70 27.25
CA PHE A 407 6.72 2.95 27.76
C PHE A 407 5.73 2.66 28.90
N THR A 408 5.63 3.53 29.91
CA THR A 408 4.67 3.37 31.01
C THR A 408 3.78 4.60 31.08
N VAL A 409 2.50 4.42 30.75
CA VAL A 409 1.51 5.50 30.69
C VAL A 409 1.34 6.13 32.07
N GLY A 410 1.40 7.46 32.14
CA GLY A 410 1.33 8.24 33.38
C GLY A 410 2.64 8.31 34.17
N ALA A 411 3.75 7.76 33.67
CA ALA A 411 5.06 7.94 34.29
C ALA A 411 5.57 9.39 34.17
N ALA A 412 6.44 9.81 35.08
CA ALA A 412 7.04 11.15 35.06
C ALA A 412 8.08 11.33 33.94
N SER A 413 8.81 10.26 33.58
CA SER A 413 9.61 10.23 32.35
C SER A 413 8.73 9.90 31.17
N LYS A 414 8.88 10.64 30.06
CA LYS A 414 8.23 10.32 28.78
C LYS A 414 9.15 9.59 27.79
N ILE A 415 10.37 9.28 28.18
CA ILE A 415 11.34 8.54 27.36
C ILE A 415 11.08 7.04 27.53
N PRO A 416 10.72 6.28 26.47
CA PRO A 416 10.60 4.83 26.53
C PRO A 416 11.93 4.15 26.88
N ARG A 417 11.89 3.13 27.72
CA ARG A 417 13.08 2.37 28.13
C ARG A 417 13.37 1.25 27.13
N LEU A 418 14.60 1.14 26.65
CA LEU A 418 15.02 0.01 25.81
C LEU A 418 14.82 -1.34 26.53
N VAL A 419 14.32 -2.33 25.78
CA VAL A 419 14.06 -3.72 26.23
C VAL A 419 14.89 -4.70 25.41
N PHE A 420 14.98 -4.48 24.10
CA PHE A 420 15.75 -5.29 23.16
C PHE A 420 16.26 -4.41 22.02
N HIS A 421 17.44 -4.74 21.49
CA HIS A 421 18.06 -4.11 20.33
C HIS A 421 18.69 -5.19 19.45
N GLU A 422 18.44 -5.15 18.16
CA GLU A 422 19.02 -6.05 17.15
C GLU A 422 20.14 -5.35 16.37
N PRO A 423 21.42 -5.73 16.58
CA PRO A 423 22.55 -5.09 15.91
C PRO A 423 22.81 -5.59 14.47
N ASP A 424 22.31 -6.76 14.04
CA ASP A 424 22.49 -7.20 12.63
C ASP A 424 21.34 -6.67 11.76
N SER A 425 21.67 -5.72 10.88
CA SER A 425 20.76 -5.07 9.94
C SER A 425 19.99 -6.03 9.00
N LYS A 426 20.35 -7.31 8.91
CA LYS A 426 19.55 -8.33 8.20
C LYS A 426 18.26 -8.71 8.91
N PHE A 427 18.19 -8.49 10.23
CA PHE A 427 17.08 -8.94 11.07
C PHE A 427 16.14 -7.78 11.41
N ASN A 428 14.86 -7.93 11.07
CA ASN A 428 13.79 -7.06 11.54
C ASN A 428 13.20 -7.58 12.86
N VAL A 429 12.77 -6.66 13.72
CA VAL A 429 12.24 -6.92 15.06
C VAL A 429 10.73 -6.76 15.08
N GLY A 430 10.02 -7.82 15.46
CA GLY A 430 8.57 -7.81 15.70
C GLY A 430 8.23 -8.22 17.12
N ILE A 431 7.02 -7.88 17.56
CA ILE A 431 6.49 -8.26 18.88
C ILE A 431 5.11 -8.92 18.74
N SER A 432 4.76 -9.79 19.69
CA SER A 432 3.40 -10.31 19.91
C SER A 432 3.25 -10.73 21.38
N LYS A 433 2.03 -11.06 21.83
CA LYS A 433 1.83 -11.68 23.15
C LYS A 433 0.80 -12.80 23.20
N THR A 434 0.92 -13.62 24.24
CA THR A 434 -0.19 -14.39 24.83
C THR A 434 -0.66 -13.71 26.13
N THR A 435 -1.55 -14.36 26.89
CA THR A 435 -1.84 -13.93 28.28
C THR A 435 -0.65 -14.08 29.24
N ARG A 436 0.35 -14.89 28.86
CA ARG A 436 1.49 -15.25 29.71
C ARG A 436 2.81 -14.63 29.26
N TYR A 437 3.06 -14.55 27.96
CA TYR A 437 4.35 -14.12 27.43
C TYR A 437 4.23 -12.96 26.44
N LEU A 438 5.13 -11.98 26.53
CA LEU A 438 5.51 -11.17 25.38
C LEU A 438 6.58 -11.96 24.61
N PHE A 439 6.42 -12.08 23.30
CA PHE A 439 7.43 -12.59 22.39
C PHE A 439 8.06 -11.42 21.61
N ILE A 440 9.39 -11.49 21.46
CA ILE A 440 10.20 -10.59 20.62
C ILE A 440 10.88 -11.47 19.58
N TYR A 441 10.59 -11.22 18.30
CA TYR A 441 11.11 -11.99 17.17
C TYR A 441 12.13 -11.15 16.42
N ALA A 442 13.37 -11.62 16.30
CA ALA A 442 14.36 -11.08 15.36
C ALA A 442 14.38 -11.99 14.12
N VAL A 443 14.06 -11.46 12.94
CA VAL A 443 13.77 -12.27 11.74
C VAL A 443 14.45 -11.70 10.50
N SER A 444 15.27 -12.51 9.83
CA SER A 444 15.76 -12.26 8.47
C SER A 444 14.94 -13.04 7.43
N GLY A 445 15.30 -12.97 6.15
CA GLY A 445 14.69 -13.78 5.10
C GLY A 445 14.79 -15.29 5.38
N VAL A 446 15.95 -15.78 5.84
CA VAL A 446 16.25 -17.21 6.05
C VAL A 446 16.44 -17.65 7.50
N THR A 447 16.59 -16.74 8.47
CA THR A 447 16.87 -17.07 9.88
C THR A 447 15.89 -16.39 10.82
N SER A 448 15.65 -16.95 12.01
CA SER A 448 15.01 -16.22 13.12
C SER A 448 15.58 -16.57 14.49
N GLU A 449 15.35 -15.67 15.43
CA GLU A 449 15.53 -15.82 16.87
C GLU A 449 14.25 -15.38 17.57
N VAL A 450 13.87 -16.03 18.67
CA VAL A 450 12.78 -15.57 19.53
C VAL A 450 13.29 -15.42 20.96
N SER A 451 12.98 -14.28 21.57
CA SER A 451 13.14 -14.03 23.00
C SER A 451 11.78 -13.73 23.63
N TYR A 452 11.64 -13.92 24.95
CA TYR A 452 10.36 -13.82 25.64
C TYR A 452 10.46 -13.25 27.06
N ILE A 453 9.39 -12.60 27.50
CA ILE A 453 9.23 -12.04 28.86
C ILE A 453 7.96 -12.64 29.48
N ASP A 454 8.08 -13.18 30.70
CA ASP A 454 6.93 -13.71 31.46
C ASP A 454 6.11 -12.56 32.08
N LEU A 455 4.98 -12.24 31.46
CA LEU A 455 4.04 -11.19 31.85
C LEU A 455 3.16 -11.58 33.06
N THR A 456 3.33 -12.76 33.64
CA THR A 456 2.64 -13.15 34.89
C THR A 456 3.40 -12.76 36.16
N LYS A 457 4.65 -12.28 36.01
CA LYS A 457 5.56 -11.94 37.11
C LYS A 457 6.17 -10.56 36.86
N GLU A 458 6.03 -9.67 37.82
CA GLU A 458 6.63 -8.33 37.77
C GLU A 458 8.17 -8.44 37.75
N GLY A 459 8.83 -7.59 36.95
CA GLY A 459 10.30 -7.56 36.86
C GLY A 459 10.93 -8.74 36.10
N SER A 460 10.16 -9.59 35.41
CA SER A 460 10.69 -10.68 34.58
C SER A 460 11.75 -10.23 33.59
N ALA A 461 12.91 -10.88 33.62
CA ALA A 461 13.97 -10.68 32.62
C ALA A 461 13.59 -11.26 31.26
N LEU A 462 14.11 -10.65 30.19
CA LEU A 462 14.07 -11.20 28.83
C LEU A 462 14.91 -12.49 28.76
N LYS A 463 14.36 -13.52 28.13
CA LYS A 463 15.01 -14.82 27.89
C LYS A 463 15.03 -15.14 26.41
N THR A 464 16.18 -15.48 25.85
CA THR A 464 16.25 -16.09 24.51
C THR A 464 15.73 -17.52 24.59
N PHE A 465 14.81 -17.90 23.69
CA PHE A 465 14.27 -19.27 23.61
C PHE A 465 15.32 -20.25 23.10
N MET A 466 15.95 -19.91 21.98
CA MET A 466 17.09 -20.61 21.40
C MET A 466 17.93 -19.59 20.60
N PRO A 467 19.25 -19.49 20.80
CA PRO A 467 20.11 -18.62 19.99
C PRO A 467 19.99 -18.92 18.49
N ARG A 468 20.08 -17.89 17.65
CA ARG A 468 19.93 -18.03 16.19
C ARG A 468 20.97 -18.96 15.57
N VAL A 469 20.49 -19.81 14.67
CA VAL A 469 21.33 -20.67 13.82
C VAL A 469 21.03 -20.31 12.37
N ASN A 470 22.08 -20.03 11.58
CA ASN A 470 21.92 -19.59 10.17
C ASN A 470 21.04 -20.58 9.37
N LYS A 471 20.05 -20.06 8.64
CA LYS A 471 19.02 -20.79 7.90
C LYS A 471 18.01 -21.57 8.74
N HIS A 472 18.05 -21.50 10.07
CA HIS A 472 17.00 -22.00 10.95
C HIS A 472 15.91 -20.93 11.07
N LYS A 473 14.73 -21.20 10.51
CA LYS A 473 13.51 -20.45 10.83
C LYS A 473 12.68 -21.23 11.84
N TYR A 474 12.26 -20.54 12.88
CA TYR A 474 11.25 -21.00 13.81
C TYR A 474 10.44 -19.83 14.39
N ILE A 475 9.19 -20.10 14.76
CA ILE A 475 8.39 -19.27 15.66
C ILE A 475 7.83 -20.15 16.77
N ILE A 476 7.50 -19.55 17.91
CA ILE A 476 6.93 -20.25 19.07
C ILE A 476 5.57 -19.68 19.44
N ALA A 477 4.73 -20.52 20.02
CA ALA A 477 3.47 -20.17 20.66
C ALA A 477 3.31 -20.97 21.97
N ASP A 478 2.68 -20.37 22.99
CA ASP A 478 2.55 -20.97 24.33
C ASP A 478 1.31 -21.86 24.46
N HIS A 479 1.49 -23.04 25.05
CA HIS A 479 0.45 -24.00 25.40
C HIS A 479 0.63 -24.48 26.85
N GLY A 480 0.57 -23.55 27.81
CA GLY A 480 0.71 -23.86 29.23
C GLY A 480 2.15 -24.16 29.58
N GLU A 481 2.48 -25.40 29.95
CA GLU A 481 3.84 -25.85 30.29
C GLU A 481 4.70 -26.16 29.03
N TYR A 482 4.14 -26.01 27.84
CA TYR A 482 4.77 -26.37 26.57
C TYR A 482 4.86 -25.17 25.61
N PHE A 483 5.89 -25.16 24.78
CA PHE A 483 5.94 -24.31 23.59
C PHE A 483 5.73 -25.18 22.35
N VAL A 484 4.76 -24.80 21.51
CA VAL A 484 4.62 -25.35 20.16
C VAL A 484 5.46 -24.49 19.22
N ILE A 485 6.24 -25.15 18.38
CA ILE A 485 7.32 -24.55 17.62
C ILE A 485 7.09 -24.87 16.13
N MET A 486 6.64 -23.90 15.34
CA MET A 486 6.66 -24.08 13.88
C MET A 486 8.08 -23.84 13.39
N THR A 487 8.67 -24.76 12.63
CA THR A 487 10.07 -24.66 12.20
C THR A 487 10.37 -25.34 10.86
N ASN A 488 11.42 -24.86 10.17
CA ASN A 488 12.04 -25.51 9.02
C ASN A 488 13.09 -26.59 9.40
N MET A 489 13.02 -27.09 10.64
CA MET A 489 13.87 -28.15 11.21
C MET A 489 15.38 -27.85 11.19
N GLY A 490 15.77 -26.57 11.31
CA GLY A 490 17.16 -26.15 11.21
C GLY A 490 17.66 -26.11 9.76
N GLY A 491 16.82 -25.63 8.85
CA GLY A 491 17.13 -25.59 7.41
C GLY A 491 17.22 -26.98 6.77
N LYS A 492 16.31 -27.90 7.13
CA LYS A 492 16.25 -29.27 6.59
C LYS A 492 14.99 -29.57 5.77
N CYS A 493 14.00 -28.66 5.78
CA CYS A 493 12.83 -28.70 4.92
C CYS A 493 12.43 -27.29 4.44
N LEU A 494 11.61 -27.20 3.38
CA LEU A 494 11.01 -25.93 2.94
C LEU A 494 9.67 -25.65 3.62
N ASN A 495 8.79 -26.63 3.55
CA ASN A 495 7.49 -26.61 4.21
C ASN A 495 7.73 -26.78 5.72
N ASN A 496 7.25 -25.86 6.55
CA ASN A 496 7.48 -25.99 7.99
C ASN A 496 6.80 -27.24 8.57
N THR A 497 7.33 -27.76 9.67
CA THR A 497 6.64 -28.73 10.53
C THR A 497 6.43 -28.15 11.92
N LEU A 498 5.58 -28.79 12.73
CA LEU A 498 5.41 -28.46 14.14
C LEU A 498 6.20 -29.41 15.03
N MET A 499 7.01 -28.82 15.89
CA MET A 499 7.71 -29.46 17.00
C MET A 499 7.12 -28.95 18.32
N VAL A 500 7.49 -29.58 19.44
CA VAL A 500 7.08 -29.18 20.79
C VAL A 500 8.18 -29.45 21.81
N CYS A 501 8.35 -28.54 22.77
CA CYS A 501 9.23 -28.72 23.93
C CYS A 501 8.51 -28.31 25.22
N HIS A 502 9.06 -28.72 26.37
CA HIS A 502 8.62 -28.24 27.69
C HIS A 502 9.29 -26.88 27.99
N GLU A 503 8.60 -25.98 28.69
CA GLU A 503 9.08 -24.60 28.92
C GLU A 503 10.41 -24.50 29.70
N SER A 504 10.74 -25.54 30.46
CA SER A 504 11.98 -25.61 31.25
C SER A 504 13.18 -26.14 30.46
N ASN A 505 12.99 -26.58 29.21
CA ASN A 505 14.05 -27.07 28.33
C ASN A 505 13.72 -26.74 26.87
N THR A 506 14.15 -25.55 26.44
CA THR A 506 13.87 -24.99 25.10
C THR A 506 14.94 -25.32 24.05
N ASP A 507 15.98 -26.07 24.43
CA ASP A 507 17.06 -26.47 23.51
C ASP A 507 16.56 -27.34 22.35
N ALA A 508 17.10 -27.15 21.15
CA ALA A 508 16.68 -27.85 19.94
C ALA A 508 16.82 -29.38 20.01
N SER A 509 17.71 -29.91 20.86
CA SER A 509 17.84 -31.35 21.12
C SER A 509 16.69 -31.93 21.97
N ALA A 510 15.93 -31.08 22.66
CA ALA A 510 14.76 -31.46 23.45
C ALA A 510 13.43 -31.32 22.68
N TRP A 511 13.46 -30.79 21.46
CA TRP A 511 12.27 -30.64 20.61
C TRP A 511 11.81 -32.00 20.08
N THR A 512 10.55 -32.35 20.34
CA THR A 512 9.90 -33.57 19.82
C THR A 512 8.93 -33.23 18.70
N GLU A 513 8.70 -34.15 17.76
CA GLU A 513 7.80 -33.92 16.63
C GLU A 513 6.33 -33.92 17.08
N LEU A 514 5.59 -32.85 16.76
CA LEU A 514 4.16 -32.72 17.06
C LEU A 514 3.30 -33.06 15.84
N THR A 515 3.77 -32.72 14.63
CA THR A 515 3.17 -33.15 13.35
C THR A 515 4.23 -33.79 12.47
N PRO A 516 3.95 -34.90 11.76
CA PRO A 516 4.86 -35.41 10.74
C PRO A 516 5.08 -34.37 9.63
N TYR A 517 6.34 -34.19 9.22
CA TYR A 517 6.67 -33.40 8.03
C TYR A 517 5.93 -33.90 6.78
N ASP A 518 5.46 -32.96 5.96
CA ASP A 518 4.68 -33.21 4.75
C ASP A 518 5.17 -32.28 3.61
N PRO A 519 5.79 -32.84 2.55
CA PRO A 519 6.34 -32.04 1.45
C PRO A 519 5.26 -31.42 0.55
N PHE A 520 3.98 -31.75 0.76
CA PHE A 520 2.85 -31.10 0.10
C PHE A 520 2.12 -30.10 1.00
N ARG A 521 2.36 -30.10 2.32
CA ARG A 521 1.76 -29.17 3.31
C ARG A 521 2.79 -28.19 3.86
N ASN A 522 2.92 -27.06 3.17
CA ASN A 522 3.67 -25.88 3.62
C ASN A 522 3.07 -25.31 4.91
N ILE A 523 3.42 -25.78 6.12
CA ILE A 523 2.80 -25.23 7.34
C ILE A 523 3.10 -23.75 7.47
N GLN A 524 2.05 -23.02 7.81
CA GLN A 524 2.03 -21.59 7.99
C GLN A 524 1.35 -21.30 9.35
N ASP A 525 0.19 -20.61 9.47
CA ASP A 525 -0.25 -20.10 10.79
C ASP A 525 -0.48 -21.23 11.80
N VAL A 526 -0.15 -20.94 13.06
CA VAL A 526 -0.51 -21.75 14.23
C VAL A 526 -1.26 -20.86 15.19
N LEU A 527 -2.52 -21.19 15.45
CA LEU A 527 -3.29 -20.63 16.54
C LEU A 527 -3.56 -21.72 17.58
N LEU A 528 -3.30 -21.41 18.85
CA LEU A 528 -3.55 -22.28 19.98
C LEU A 528 -4.74 -21.77 20.79
N PHE A 529 -5.64 -22.70 21.07
CA PHE A 529 -6.70 -22.58 22.05
C PHE A 529 -6.35 -23.51 23.23
N LYS A 530 -7.13 -23.44 24.31
CA LYS A 530 -6.89 -24.27 25.50
C LYS A 530 -6.73 -25.77 25.17
N ASP A 531 -7.66 -26.33 24.41
CA ASP A 531 -7.74 -27.77 24.12
C ASP A 531 -7.57 -28.13 22.62
N TYR A 532 -7.30 -27.12 21.76
CA TYR A 532 -7.23 -27.27 20.30
C TYR A 532 -6.05 -26.52 19.68
N LEU A 533 -5.43 -27.17 18.69
CA LEU A 533 -4.47 -26.61 17.77
C LEU A 533 -5.17 -26.36 16.43
N VAL A 534 -5.07 -25.13 15.93
CA VAL A 534 -5.55 -24.73 14.62
C VAL A 534 -4.35 -24.40 13.74
N ILE A 535 -4.22 -25.13 12.64
CA ILE A 535 -3.14 -25.00 11.66
C ILE A 535 -3.69 -24.36 10.39
N ARG A 536 -2.88 -23.48 9.82
CA ARG A 536 -2.98 -22.96 8.46
C ARG A 536 -1.68 -23.42 7.75
N ALA A 537 -1.72 -23.78 6.45
CA ALA A 537 -0.56 -24.27 5.69
C ALA A 537 -0.60 -23.83 4.20
N ILE A 538 -0.05 -24.56 3.22
CA ILE A 538 -0.47 -24.51 1.80
C ILE A 538 -0.33 -25.91 1.23
N VAL A 539 -1.41 -26.43 0.63
CA VAL A 539 -1.47 -27.74 -0.03
C VAL A 539 -2.24 -27.58 -1.34
N GLY A 540 -1.82 -28.21 -2.42
CA GLY A 540 -2.54 -28.18 -3.72
C GLY A 540 -2.73 -26.78 -4.33
N GLY A 541 -2.05 -25.76 -3.79
CA GLY A 541 -2.07 -24.39 -4.28
C GLY A 541 -3.25 -23.51 -3.84
N PHE A 542 -4.00 -23.87 -2.79
CA PHE A 542 -4.97 -22.96 -2.18
C PHE A 542 -5.26 -23.22 -0.69
N GLU A 543 -5.95 -22.24 -0.11
CA GLU A 543 -6.15 -21.94 1.31
C GLU A 543 -7.09 -22.91 2.05
N LYS A 544 -6.87 -23.19 3.36
CA LYS A 544 -7.79 -23.82 4.36
C LYS A 544 -7.23 -23.69 5.77
N ILE A 545 -8.08 -24.07 6.73
CA ILE A 545 -7.83 -24.27 8.15
C ILE A 545 -7.90 -25.77 8.44
N ILE A 546 -6.93 -26.30 9.20
CA ILE A 546 -6.87 -27.67 9.74
C ILE A 546 -7.03 -27.56 11.25
N VAL A 547 -7.88 -28.41 11.85
CA VAL A 547 -8.16 -28.37 13.29
C VAL A 547 -7.82 -29.72 13.91
N THR A 548 -7.20 -29.70 15.09
CA THR A 548 -6.91 -30.92 15.84
C THR A 548 -6.93 -30.70 17.35
N PRO A 549 -7.51 -31.61 18.15
CA PRO A 549 -7.37 -31.62 19.60
C PRO A 549 -5.89 -31.75 20.05
N ILE A 550 -5.50 -30.99 21.08
CA ILE A 550 -4.14 -30.99 21.64
C ILE A 550 -4.18 -30.97 23.18
N ALA A 551 -3.37 -31.80 23.83
CA ALA A 551 -3.23 -31.82 25.28
C ALA A 551 -1.81 -32.26 25.68
N ASN A 552 -1.23 -31.65 26.71
CA ASN A 552 0.07 -32.01 27.30
C ASN A 552 1.19 -32.20 26.26
N GLY A 553 1.30 -31.24 25.33
CA GLY A 553 2.28 -31.26 24.24
C GLY A 553 2.06 -32.36 23.20
N LYS A 554 0.86 -32.94 23.07
CA LYS A 554 0.56 -34.02 22.11
C LYS A 554 -0.77 -33.81 21.41
N LEU A 555 -0.84 -34.18 20.13
CA LEU A 555 -2.11 -34.25 19.41
C LEU A 555 -2.92 -35.44 19.91
N THR A 556 -4.21 -35.23 20.15
CA THR A 556 -5.15 -36.27 20.62
C THR A 556 -6.23 -36.61 19.58
N GLY A 557 -6.22 -35.96 18.42
CA GLY A 557 -7.03 -36.31 17.25
C GLY A 557 -6.22 -36.34 15.94
N LYS A 558 -6.92 -36.25 14.81
CA LYS A 558 -6.34 -36.20 13.46
C LYS A 558 -6.12 -34.76 13.00
N LEU A 559 -5.33 -34.59 11.94
CA LEU A 559 -5.13 -33.32 11.24
C LEU A 559 -6.20 -33.16 10.15
N ASP A 560 -7.46 -32.96 10.56
CA ASP A 560 -8.59 -32.92 9.63
C ASP A 560 -8.87 -31.45 9.17
N PRO A 561 -8.92 -31.17 7.85
CA PRO A 561 -9.22 -29.84 7.31
C PRO A 561 -10.71 -29.51 7.36
N ILE A 562 -11.04 -28.25 7.64
CA ILE A 562 -12.42 -27.73 7.51
C ILE A 562 -12.86 -27.86 6.04
N ALA A 563 -14.02 -28.47 5.83
CA ALA A 563 -14.63 -28.64 4.52
C ALA A 563 -15.01 -27.27 3.92
N ILE A 564 -14.69 -27.05 2.64
CA ILE A 564 -15.06 -25.84 1.90
C ILE A 564 -15.49 -26.28 0.50
N GLU A 565 -16.74 -26.03 0.15
CA GLU A 565 -17.41 -26.56 -1.06
C GLU A 565 -17.31 -25.60 -2.27
N HIS A 566 -16.17 -24.95 -2.43
CA HIS A 566 -15.88 -24.05 -3.56
C HIS A 566 -14.71 -24.57 -4.40
N ALA A 567 -14.85 -24.52 -5.73
CA ALA A 567 -13.82 -24.98 -6.66
C ALA A 567 -12.59 -24.07 -6.74
N LEU A 568 -12.76 -22.77 -6.42
CA LEU A 568 -11.72 -21.75 -6.30
C LEU A 568 -12.16 -20.75 -5.23
N TYR A 569 -11.30 -20.49 -4.25
CA TYR A 569 -11.60 -19.65 -3.08
C TYR A 569 -10.31 -19.25 -2.34
N THR A 570 -10.46 -18.30 -1.43
CA THR A 570 -9.49 -17.82 -0.45
C THR A 570 -10.05 -18.10 0.95
N ALA A 571 -9.24 -18.48 1.93
CA ALA A 571 -9.68 -18.91 3.26
C ALA A 571 -8.68 -18.53 4.37
N ASN A 572 -8.98 -17.46 5.11
CA ASN A 572 -8.09 -16.91 6.14
C ASN A 572 -8.62 -17.17 7.55
N LEU A 573 -7.72 -17.24 8.54
CA LEU A 573 -8.10 -17.13 9.95
C LEU A 573 -8.23 -15.66 10.31
N HIS A 574 -9.20 -15.32 11.16
CA HIS A 574 -9.18 -14.01 11.83
C HIS A 574 -7.95 -13.95 12.75
N SER A 575 -7.27 -12.79 12.80
CA SER A 575 -6.07 -12.58 13.63
C SER A 575 -6.34 -12.89 15.11
N LEU A 576 -5.30 -13.21 15.89
CA LEU A 576 -5.44 -13.48 17.34
C LEU A 576 -6.17 -12.37 18.09
N SER A 577 -5.96 -11.10 17.70
CA SER A 577 -6.68 -9.93 18.21
C SER A 577 -8.19 -9.92 17.94
N HIS A 578 -8.69 -10.79 17.05
CA HIS A 578 -10.09 -11.01 16.69
C HIS A 578 -10.63 -12.40 17.06
N GLN A 579 -9.84 -13.23 17.76
CA GLN A 579 -10.25 -14.56 18.26
C GLN A 579 -10.52 -14.51 19.77
N ASN A 580 -11.29 -15.47 20.29
CA ASN A 580 -11.38 -15.76 21.72
C ASN A 580 -10.70 -17.09 22.01
N THR A 581 -9.39 -17.09 22.29
CA THR A 581 -8.60 -18.32 22.52
C THR A 581 -9.01 -19.12 23.77
N LYS A 582 -9.99 -18.62 24.55
CA LYS A 582 -10.62 -19.31 25.68
C LYS A 582 -11.93 -20.04 25.32
N SER A 583 -12.43 -19.94 24.09
CA SER A 583 -13.58 -20.74 23.61
C SER A 583 -13.13 -22.04 22.92
N ASN A 584 -14.10 -22.87 22.54
CA ASN A 584 -13.91 -24.01 21.64
C ASN A 584 -14.21 -23.66 20.17
N THR A 585 -14.30 -22.37 19.85
CA THR A 585 -14.73 -21.89 18.52
C THR A 585 -13.65 -21.07 17.84
N VAL A 586 -13.36 -21.38 16.58
CA VAL A 586 -12.40 -20.63 15.76
C VAL A 586 -13.08 -19.92 14.60
N ARG A 587 -12.75 -18.62 14.42
CA ARG A 587 -13.30 -17.81 13.33
C ARG A 587 -12.42 -17.82 12.11
N TYR A 588 -13.04 -17.99 10.95
CA TYR A 588 -12.39 -17.99 9.65
C TYR A 588 -13.25 -17.26 8.62
N GLU A 589 -12.59 -16.72 7.60
CA GLU A 589 -13.18 -15.97 6.51
C GLU A 589 -13.03 -16.74 5.19
N ILE A 590 -14.08 -16.82 4.39
CA ILE A 590 -14.05 -17.33 3.01
C ILE A 590 -14.44 -16.20 2.05
N SER A 591 -13.79 -16.17 0.88
CA SER A 591 -14.30 -15.44 -0.29
C SER A 591 -13.91 -16.17 -1.58
N THR A 592 -14.68 -15.96 -2.64
CA THR A 592 -14.32 -16.34 -4.02
C THR A 592 -14.36 -15.09 -4.91
N PRO A 593 -13.76 -15.08 -6.11
CA PRO A 593 -13.83 -13.92 -7.01
C PRO A 593 -15.25 -13.43 -7.34
N LEU A 594 -16.27 -14.29 -7.18
CA LEU A 594 -17.69 -13.97 -7.44
C LEU A 594 -18.57 -13.92 -6.18
N ILE A 595 -18.01 -14.22 -4.99
CA ILE A 595 -18.73 -14.26 -3.70
C ILE A 595 -17.93 -13.44 -2.67
N PRO A 596 -18.47 -12.32 -2.16
CA PRO A 596 -17.82 -11.51 -1.13
C PRO A 596 -17.44 -12.26 0.14
N SER A 597 -16.74 -11.55 1.03
CA SER A 597 -16.37 -12.03 2.37
C SER A 597 -17.57 -12.62 3.14
N GLN A 598 -17.40 -13.87 3.56
CA GLN A 598 -18.27 -14.55 4.52
C GLN A 598 -17.45 -14.90 5.76
N VAL A 599 -17.94 -14.49 6.94
CA VAL A 599 -17.32 -14.86 8.23
C VAL A 599 -18.06 -16.06 8.81
N TRP A 600 -17.28 -17.08 9.15
CA TRP A 600 -17.75 -18.35 9.70
C TRP A 600 -17.09 -18.60 11.06
N GLU A 601 -17.80 -19.26 11.96
CA GLU A 601 -17.29 -19.75 13.24
C GLU A 601 -17.45 -21.26 13.29
N PHE A 602 -16.34 -21.99 13.48
CA PHE A 602 -16.29 -23.44 13.56
C PHE A 602 -16.19 -23.87 15.02
N ASP A 603 -17.17 -24.62 15.50
CA ASP A 603 -17.08 -25.32 16.79
C ASP A 603 -16.18 -26.55 16.62
N MET A 604 -15.05 -26.53 17.32
CA MET A 604 -13.99 -27.54 17.22
C MET A 604 -14.32 -28.83 17.99
N ALA A 605 -15.34 -28.80 18.86
CA ALA A 605 -15.80 -29.96 19.63
C ALA A 605 -16.92 -30.72 18.91
N THR A 606 -17.81 -30.03 18.19
CA THR A 606 -18.87 -30.66 17.37
C THR A 606 -18.45 -30.91 15.91
N GLY A 607 -17.48 -30.16 15.41
CA GLY A 607 -17.07 -30.18 14.00
C GLY A 607 -18.03 -29.43 13.06
N THR A 608 -18.78 -28.44 13.56
CA THR A 608 -19.82 -27.73 12.79
C THR A 608 -19.50 -26.24 12.58
N SER A 609 -19.57 -25.77 11.34
CA SER A 609 -19.49 -24.34 11.01
C SER A 609 -20.85 -23.64 11.08
N THR A 610 -20.88 -22.45 11.68
CA THR A 610 -22.01 -21.51 11.63
C THR A 610 -21.58 -20.23 10.92
N GLN A 611 -22.37 -19.74 9.97
CA GLN A 611 -22.09 -18.46 9.30
C GLN A 611 -22.51 -17.30 10.22
N LEU A 612 -21.57 -16.42 10.57
CA LEU A 612 -21.83 -15.24 11.40
C LEU A 612 -22.12 -13.98 10.58
N LYS A 613 -21.59 -13.91 9.34
CA LYS A 613 -21.80 -12.77 8.44
C LYS A 613 -21.66 -13.18 6.97
N GLU A 614 -22.41 -12.48 6.13
CA GLU A 614 -22.16 -12.35 4.69
C GLU A 614 -22.09 -10.88 4.31
N VAL A 615 -21.07 -10.46 3.57
CA VAL A 615 -21.05 -9.15 2.92
C VAL A 615 -21.94 -9.23 1.68
N LYS A 616 -23.04 -8.47 1.66
CA LYS A 616 -23.93 -8.38 0.49
C LYS A 616 -23.42 -7.32 -0.48
N VAL A 617 -23.46 -7.61 -1.77
CA VAL A 617 -23.26 -6.58 -2.81
C VAL A 617 -24.56 -5.79 -2.96
N PRO A 618 -24.54 -4.44 -2.99
CA PRO A 618 -25.74 -3.65 -3.27
C PRO A 618 -26.27 -3.83 -4.70
N GLY A 619 -27.53 -3.45 -4.90
CA GLY A 619 -28.15 -3.39 -6.24
C GLY A 619 -28.31 -4.74 -6.94
N GLU A 620 -28.33 -4.71 -8.26
CA GLU A 620 -28.61 -5.86 -9.14
C GLU A 620 -27.33 -6.64 -9.51
N PHE A 621 -26.44 -6.90 -8.55
CA PHE A 621 -25.23 -7.68 -8.82
C PHE A 621 -25.56 -9.17 -9.02
N ASP A 622 -25.81 -9.56 -10.27
CA ASP A 622 -25.91 -10.96 -10.66
C ASP A 622 -24.52 -11.57 -10.91
N SER A 623 -24.05 -12.37 -9.94
CA SER A 623 -22.83 -13.17 -10.08
C SER A 623 -22.93 -14.24 -11.19
N SER A 624 -24.14 -14.61 -11.62
CA SER A 624 -24.38 -15.58 -12.67
C SER A 624 -23.94 -15.09 -14.06
N LEU A 625 -23.85 -13.78 -14.29
CA LEU A 625 -23.31 -13.21 -15.53
C LEU A 625 -21.82 -13.52 -15.74
N TYR A 626 -21.08 -13.85 -14.68
CA TYR A 626 -19.64 -14.05 -14.72
C TYR A 626 -19.27 -15.53 -14.60
N THR A 627 -18.09 -15.88 -15.10
CA THR A 627 -17.46 -17.19 -14.87
C THR A 627 -16.04 -17.03 -14.35
N LEU A 628 -15.55 -18.12 -13.75
CA LEU A 628 -14.21 -18.22 -13.22
C LEU A 628 -13.61 -19.55 -13.68
N GLU A 629 -12.48 -19.48 -14.40
CA GLU A 629 -11.72 -20.63 -14.88
C GLU A 629 -10.34 -20.67 -14.21
N ARG A 630 -9.69 -21.84 -14.24
CA ARG A 630 -8.25 -21.96 -13.98
C ARG A 630 -7.63 -22.88 -15.02
N ILE A 631 -6.68 -22.33 -15.78
CA ILE A 631 -5.83 -23.10 -16.70
C ILE A 631 -4.47 -23.38 -16.05
N TYR A 632 -3.74 -24.32 -16.63
CA TYR A 632 -2.42 -24.75 -16.16
C TYR A 632 -1.44 -24.68 -17.32
N VAL A 633 -0.57 -23.68 -17.30
CA VAL A 633 0.38 -23.38 -18.38
C VAL A 633 1.66 -24.19 -18.16
N PRO A 634 2.12 -25.03 -19.11
CA PRO A 634 3.35 -25.81 -18.95
C PRO A 634 4.58 -24.94 -18.67
N ILE A 635 5.40 -25.32 -17.70
CA ILE A 635 6.70 -24.69 -17.48
C ILE A 635 7.64 -25.10 -18.64
N PRO A 636 8.30 -24.14 -19.33
CA PRO A 636 9.30 -24.47 -20.34
C PRO A 636 10.44 -25.31 -19.76
N GLU A 637 10.84 -26.39 -20.45
CA GLU A 637 11.94 -27.28 -20.01
C GLU A 637 13.24 -26.51 -19.72
N THR A 638 13.50 -25.44 -20.49
CA THR A 638 14.65 -24.54 -20.36
C THR A 638 14.64 -23.65 -19.11
N THR A 639 13.52 -23.58 -18.38
CA THR A 639 13.39 -22.79 -17.13
C THR A 639 12.91 -23.65 -15.95
N LYS A 640 12.95 -24.98 -16.07
CA LYS A 640 12.76 -25.86 -14.91
C LYS A 640 13.91 -25.71 -13.91
N THR A 641 13.61 -25.92 -12.64
CA THR A 641 14.55 -25.73 -11.53
C THR A 641 14.09 -26.59 -10.38
N GLU A 642 14.98 -27.43 -9.86
CA GLU A 642 14.69 -28.26 -8.69
C GLU A 642 14.61 -27.38 -7.43
N ALA A 643 13.59 -27.61 -6.59
CA ALA A 643 13.49 -26.95 -5.30
C ALA A 643 14.36 -27.65 -4.24
N PRO A 644 14.91 -26.92 -3.26
CA PRO A 644 15.70 -27.50 -2.18
C PRO A 644 15.01 -28.68 -1.45
N PHE A 645 15.84 -29.59 -0.92
CA PHE A 645 15.43 -30.80 -0.19
C PHE A 645 14.53 -31.75 -1.00
N ASN A 646 14.61 -31.71 -2.34
CA ASN A 646 13.78 -32.48 -3.27
C ASN A 646 12.27 -32.22 -3.04
N THR A 647 11.91 -31.02 -2.58
CA THR A 647 10.50 -30.65 -2.33
C THR A 647 9.76 -30.57 -3.67
N PRO A 648 8.64 -31.29 -3.90
CA PRO A 648 7.98 -31.31 -5.19
C PRO A 648 7.47 -29.94 -5.65
N THR A 649 7.78 -29.58 -6.89
CA THR A 649 7.20 -28.43 -7.61
C THR A 649 6.20 -28.89 -8.67
N PRO A 650 5.10 -28.17 -8.92
CA PRO A 650 4.25 -28.40 -10.09
C PRO A 650 5.00 -28.17 -11.40
N GLU A 651 4.70 -28.98 -12.42
CA GLU A 651 5.20 -28.81 -13.80
C GLU A 651 4.43 -27.72 -14.59
N THR A 652 3.45 -27.07 -13.97
CA THR A 652 2.55 -26.09 -14.61
C THR A 652 2.29 -24.88 -13.71
N ILE A 653 2.24 -23.69 -14.32
CA ILE A 653 1.88 -22.42 -13.70
C ILE A 653 0.35 -22.30 -13.72
N PRO A 654 -0.33 -22.15 -12.56
CA PRO A 654 -1.76 -21.85 -12.55
C PRO A 654 -2.03 -20.43 -13.06
N VAL A 655 -3.06 -20.27 -13.89
CA VAL A 655 -3.62 -18.96 -14.25
C VAL A 655 -5.10 -18.98 -13.94
N SER A 656 -5.54 -18.11 -13.03
CA SER A 656 -6.97 -17.92 -12.72
C SER A 656 -7.54 -16.81 -13.60
N ILE A 657 -8.66 -17.08 -14.25
CA ILE A 657 -9.24 -16.24 -15.32
C ILE A 657 -10.71 -15.96 -15.00
N MET A 658 -11.13 -14.71 -15.10
CA MET A 658 -12.49 -14.25 -14.83
C MET A 658 -13.01 -13.38 -15.97
N TYR A 659 -14.23 -13.62 -16.44
CA TYR A 659 -14.86 -12.85 -17.51
C TYR A 659 -16.39 -12.91 -17.45
N ARG A 660 -17.06 -11.99 -18.14
CA ARG A 660 -18.52 -11.94 -18.29
C ARG A 660 -18.95 -12.81 -19.48
N LYS A 661 -19.90 -13.73 -19.26
CA LYS A 661 -20.22 -14.86 -20.16
C LYS A 661 -20.83 -14.43 -21.50
N ASP A 662 -21.66 -13.40 -21.49
CA ASP A 662 -22.37 -12.86 -22.66
C ASP A 662 -21.49 -12.00 -23.56
N LEU A 663 -20.38 -11.46 -23.02
CA LEU A 663 -19.43 -10.61 -23.76
C LEU A 663 -18.18 -11.36 -24.25
N PHE A 664 -17.98 -12.62 -23.83
CA PHE A 664 -16.79 -13.41 -24.14
C PHE A 664 -16.99 -14.31 -25.36
N LYS A 665 -16.13 -14.17 -26.37
CA LYS A 665 -16.27 -14.83 -27.67
C LYS A 665 -15.33 -16.02 -27.90
N LYS A 666 -14.26 -16.14 -27.11
CA LYS A 666 -13.20 -17.17 -27.25
C LYS A 666 -12.51 -17.18 -28.63
N ASP A 667 -12.55 -16.07 -29.36
CA ASP A 667 -11.97 -15.90 -30.71
C ASP A 667 -10.63 -15.12 -30.71
N GLY A 668 -10.21 -14.62 -29.54
CA GLY A 668 -9.03 -13.75 -29.37
C GLY A 668 -9.30 -12.26 -29.54
N THR A 669 -10.54 -11.83 -29.82
CA THR A 669 -10.90 -10.40 -29.99
C THR A 669 -11.29 -9.69 -28.69
N ASN A 670 -11.47 -10.43 -27.59
CA ASN A 670 -11.66 -9.84 -26.27
C ASN A 670 -10.36 -9.16 -25.78
N PRO A 671 -10.43 -7.91 -25.26
CA PRO A 671 -9.30 -7.32 -24.54
C PRO A 671 -9.07 -8.06 -23.22
N LEU A 672 -7.84 -8.02 -22.71
CA LEU A 672 -7.44 -8.75 -21.52
C LEU A 672 -6.58 -7.89 -20.59
N HIS A 673 -6.70 -8.12 -19.29
CA HIS A 673 -5.85 -7.55 -18.26
C HIS A 673 -5.20 -8.68 -17.44
N LEU A 674 -3.88 -8.74 -17.43
CA LEU A 674 -3.08 -9.81 -16.81
C LEU A 674 -2.23 -9.26 -15.66
N TYR A 675 -2.56 -9.67 -14.44
CA TYR A 675 -1.88 -9.27 -13.21
C TYR A 675 -0.80 -10.27 -12.78
N GLY A 676 0.31 -9.78 -12.22
CA GLY A 676 1.38 -10.61 -11.66
C GLY A 676 2.21 -9.94 -10.56
N TYR A 677 2.96 -10.75 -9.80
CA TYR A 677 3.82 -10.27 -8.71
C TYR A 677 5.06 -11.14 -8.47
N GLY A 678 4.86 -12.40 -8.06
CA GLY A 678 5.90 -13.44 -8.08
C GLY A 678 7.15 -13.20 -7.22
N SER A 679 7.03 -12.63 -6.02
CA SER A 679 8.18 -12.39 -5.12
C SER A 679 7.84 -12.66 -3.65
N TYR A 680 8.86 -12.84 -2.80
CA TYR A 680 8.81 -13.10 -1.34
C TYR A 680 7.97 -14.30 -0.88
N GLY A 681 7.43 -15.11 -1.82
CA GLY A 681 6.50 -16.19 -1.52
C GLY A 681 5.07 -15.69 -1.25
N ILE A 682 4.71 -14.49 -1.73
CA ILE A 682 3.34 -13.97 -1.61
C ILE A 682 2.41 -14.70 -2.58
N SER A 683 1.31 -15.23 -2.06
CA SER A 683 0.18 -15.73 -2.86
C SER A 683 -0.73 -14.57 -3.22
N ILE A 684 -1.06 -14.39 -4.51
CA ILE A 684 -2.11 -13.44 -4.91
C ILE A 684 -3.48 -14.07 -4.63
N PRO A 685 -4.33 -13.46 -3.77
CA PRO A 685 -5.62 -14.06 -3.40
C PRO A 685 -6.60 -14.12 -4.57
N THR A 686 -7.31 -15.24 -4.68
CA THR A 686 -8.49 -15.36 -5.54
C THR A 686 -9.74 -15.13 -4.69
N ALA A 687 -9.96 -13.87 -4.32
CA ALA A 687 -11.06 -13.39 -3.48
C ALA A 687 -11.87 -12.32 -4.25
N TYR A 688 -13.04 -11.95 -3.73
CA TYR A 688 -13.88 -10.92 -4.33
C TYR A 688 -13.21 -9.54 -4.28
N SER A 689 -13.29 -8.79 -5.37
CA SER A 689 -13.01 -7.35 -5.36
C SER A 689 -13.90 -6.64 -6.36
N ALA A 690 -14.46 -5.50 -5.96
CA ALA A 690 -15.28 -4.67 -6.84
C ALA A 690 -14.48 -4.08 -8.03
N ILE A 691 -13.14 -4.05 -7.92
CA ILE A 691 -12.21 -3.43 -8.88
C ILE A 691 -12.33 -4.05 -10.28
N GLN A 692 -12.45 -5.36 -10.41
CA GLN A 692 -12.41 -5.99 -11.75
C GLN A 692 -13.69 -5.75 -12.57
N PHE A 693 -14.85 -5.71 -11.92
CA PHE A 693 -16.15 -5.76 -12.61
C PHE A 693 -16.36 -4.66 -13.67
N PRO A 694 -15.99 -3.38 -13.47
CA PRO A 694 -16.07 -2.35 -14.53
C PRO A 694 -15.41 -2.72 -15.86
N ILE A 695 -14.29 -3.45 -15.86
CA ILE A 695 -13.67 -3.91 -17.11
C ILE A 695 -14.32 -5.22 -17.61
N LEU A 696 -14.76 -6.12 -16.72
CA LEU A 696 -15.53 -7.31 -17.12
C LEU A 696 -16.85 -6.94 -17.83
N ASP A 697 -17.55 -5.92 -17.33
CA ASP A 697 -18.77 -5.34 -17.90
C ASP A 697 -18.52 -4.65 -19.27
N ARG A 698 -17.26 -4.35 -19.60
CA ARG A 698 -16.81 -3.88 -20.92
C ARG A 698 -16.28 -5.00 -21.82
N GLY A 699 -16.45 -6.26 -21.41
CA GLY A 699 -16.04 -7.45 -22.16
C GLY A 699 -14.55 -7.80 -22.05
N TYR A 700 -13.85 -7.28 -21.03
CA TYR A 700 -12.48 -7.67 -20.75
C TYR A 700 -12.44 -9.05 -20.08
N VAL A 701 -11.38 -9.80 -20.38
CA VAL A 701 -10.92 -10.93 -19.57
C VAL A 701 -9.98 -10.40 -18.50
N TYR A 702 -10.18 -10.74 -17.24
CA TYR A 702 -9.22 -10.49 -16.16
C TYR A 702 -8.49 -11.80 -15.83
N ALA A 703 -7.17 -11.77 -15.68
CA ALA A 703 -6.36 -12.94 -15.39
C ALA A 703 -5.27 -12.65 -14.34
N ILE A 704 -5.00 -13.64 -13.48
CA ILE A 704 -3.90 -13.63 -12.50
C ILE A 704 -2.97 -14.79 -12.85
N ALA A 705 -1.70 -14.49 -13.15
CA ALA A 705 -0.68 -15.52 -13.35
C ALA A 705 0.02 -15.84 -12.02
N HIS A 706 -0.15 -17.06 -11.52
CA HIS A 706 0.43 -17.52 -10.25
C HIS A 706 1.88 -17.99 -10.42
N ILE A 707 2.73 -17.14 -10.99
CA ILE A 707 4.13 -17.37 -11.39
C ILE A 707 5.07 -17.73 -10.22
N ARG A 708 6.21 -18.39 -10.51
CA ARG A 708 7.25 -18.73 -9.51
C ARG A 708 7.86 -17.50 -8.85
N GLY A 709 8.32 -17.70 -7.62
CA GLY A 709 8.64 -16.63 -6.66
C GLY A 709 7.41 -16.18 -5.85
N GLY A 710 6.19 -16.51 -6.29
CA GLY A 710 4.97 -16.40 -5.49
C GLY A 710 4.78 -17.59 -4.54
N GLY A 711 3.77 -17.50 -3.67
CA GLY A 711 3.43 -18.54 -2.67
C GLY A 711 2.39 -19.55 -3.14
N SER A 712 1.73 -19.31 -4.28
CA SER A 712 0.49 -19.99 -4.70
C SER A 712 0.63 -21.49 -5.01
N CYS A 713 1.82 -22.09 -4.90
CA CYS A 713 2.05 -23.54 -4.95
C CYS A 713 3.01 -24.02 -3.84
N GLY A 714 3.03 -23.33 -2.69
CA GLY A 714 3.86 -23.67 -1.53
C GLY A 714 5.30 -23.14 -1.62
N LYS A 715 6.12 -23.44 -0.60
CA LYS A 715 7.45 -22.81 -0.43
C LYS A 715 8.44 -23.19 -1.55
N ALA A 716 8.30 -24.36 -2.15
CA ALA A 716 9.08 -24.80 -3.31
C ALA A 716 8.88 -23.90 -4.55
N TRP A 717 7.68 -23.37 -4.74
CA TRP A 717 7.33 -22.43 -5.82
C TRP A 717 8.00 -21.06 -5.68
N TYR A 718 8.26 -20.67 -4.43
CA TYR A 718 8.99 -19.45 -4.10
C TYR A 718 10.50 -19.60 -4.38
N GLU A 719 11.16 -20.59 -3.78
CA GLU A 719 12.62 -20.75 -3.91
C GLU A 719 13.06 -21.00 -5.37
N THR A 720 12.18 -21.57 -6.21
CA THR A 720 12.41 -21.74 -7.66
C THR A 720 12.11 -20.51 -8.52
N GLY A 721 11.78 -19.36 -7.91
CA GLY A 721 11.70 -18.05 -8.55
C GLY A 721 12.43 -16.96 -7.74
N LYS A 722 13.55 -17.34 -7.11
CA LYS A 722 14.33 -16.54 -6.16
C LYS A 722 15.83 -16.60 -6.49
N PHE A 723 16.66 -15.66 -6.02
CA PHE A 723 18.11 -15.67 -6.21
C PHE A 723 18.48 -15.89 -7.71
N LYS A 724 19.39 -16.84 -8.00
CA LYS A 724 19.82 -17.24 -9.35
C LYS A 724 18.76 -18.00 -10.16
N SER A 725 17.55 -18.14 -9.62
CA SER A 725 16.35 -18.63 -10.30
C SER A 725 15.33 -17.50 -10.56
N LYS A 726 15.61 -16.24 -10.17
CA LYS A 726 14.62 -15.14 -10.25
C LYS A 726 14.10 -14.87 -11.66
N ARG A 727 14.90 -15.14 -12.70
CA ARG A 727 14.46 -15.01 -14.10
C ARG A 727 13.23 -15.88 -14.43
N ASN A 728 13.01 -16.97 -13.69
CA ASN A 728 11.83 -17.83 -13.85
C ASN A 728 10.52 -17.06 -13.65
N THR A 729 10.46 -16.12 -12.69
CA THR A 729 9.30 -15.24 -12.47
C THR A 729 8.88 -14.51 -13.76
N PHE A 730 9.86 -13.99 -14.52
CA PHE A 730 9.60 -13.23 -15.74
C PHE A 730 9.23 -14.15 -16.91
N THR A 731 9.91 -15.29 -17.06
CA THR A 731 9.61 -16.25 -18.14
C THR A 731 8.28 -16.95 -17.95
N ASP A 732 7.87 -17.21 -16.70
CA ASP A 732 6.56 -17.78 -16.38
C ASP A 732 5.44 -16.82 -16.81
N PHE A 733 5.60 -15.52 -16.54
CA PHE A 733 4.61 -14.51 -16.92
C PHE A 733 4.51 -14.35 -18.45
N ILE A 734 5.65 -14.39 -19.15
CA ILE A 734 5.69 -14.41 -20.62
C ILE A 734 4.99 -15.67 -21.16
N ALA A 735 5.24 -16.85 -20.59
CA ALA A 735 4.59 -18.10 -20.98
C ALA A 735 3.08 -18.05 -20.73
N CYS A 736 2.62 -17.50 -19.60
CA CYS A 736 1.20 -17.30 -19.32
C CYS A 736 0.53 -16.36 -20.34
N SER A 737 1.17 -15.23 -20.68
CA SER A 737 0.70 -14.31 -21.71
C SER A 737 0.58 -15.01 -23.08
N GLN A 738 1.62 -15.74 -23.49
CA GLN A 738 1.64 -16.49 -24.76
C GLN A 738 0.56 -17.58 -24.81
N GLU A 739 0.36 -18.33 -23.72
CA GLU A 739 -0.65 -19.39 -23.67
C GLU A 739 -2.09 -18.81 -23.67
N LEU A 740 -2.33 -17.66 -23.03
CA LEU A 740 -3.61 -16.95 -23.11
C LEU A 740 -3.96 -16.51 -24.54
N VAL A 741 -2.97 -16.04 -25.31
CA VAL A 741 -3.13 -15.70 -26.73
C VAL A 741 -3.36 -16.95 -27.59
N LYS A 742 -2.54 -18.00 -27.39
CA LYS A 742 -2.66 -19.30 -28.07
C LYS A 742 -4.01 -19.99 -27.82
N LEU A 743 -4.58 -19.84 -26.62
CA LEU A 743 -5.91 -20.33 -26.25
C LEU A 743 -7.04 -19.33 -26.60
N GLN A 744 -6.78 -18.32 -27.43
CA GLN A 744 -7.76 -17.36 -27.94
C GLN A 744 -8.59 -16.65 -26.84
N TYR A 745 -8.00 -16.40 -25.66
CA TYR A 745 -8.59 -15.45 -24.71
C TYR A 745 -8.40 -14.00 -25.18
N THR A 746 -7.32 -13.70 -25.92
CA THR A 746 -6.98 -12.35 -26.40
C THR A 746 -5.92 -12.39 -27.53
N GLN A 747 -5.40 -11.22 -27.93
CA GLN A 747 -4.18 -11.03 -28.72
C GLN A 747 -3.19 -10.14 -27.95
N HIS A 748 -1.88 -10.19 -28.23
CA HIS A 748 -0.90 -9.35 -27.53
C HIS A 748 -1.21 -7.86 -27.64
N GLU A 749 -1.66 -7.36 -28.80
CA GLU A 749 -2.04 -5.95 -28.97
C GLU A 749 -3.45 -5.62 -28.42
N LEU A 750 -4.08 -6.56 -27.71
CA LEU A 750 -5.32 -6.39 -26.94
C LEU A 750 -5.12 -6.75 -25.45
N MET A 751 -3.87 -7.03 -25.03
CA MET A 751 -3.50 -7.37 -23.66
C MET A 751 -2.91 -6.16 -22.93
N SER A 752 -3.36 -5.94 -21.71
CA SER A 752 -2.72 -5.06 -20.71
C SER A 752 -2.09 -5.92 -19.62
N ILE A 753 -0.97 -5.47 -19.06
CA ILE A 753 -0.28 -6.13 -17.93
C ILE A 753 -0.11 -5.17 -16.76
N GLU A 754 -0.22 -5.68 -15.52
CA GLU A 754 -0.04 -4.89 -14.30
C GLU A 754 0.81 -5.62 -13.25
N GLY A 755 1.63 -4.83 -12.53
CA GLY A 755 2.27 -5.24 -11.28
C GLY A 755 2.70 -4.03 -10.44
N ARG A 756 2.73 -4.21 -9.10
CA ARG A 756 3.14 -3.18 -8.12
C ARG A 756 4.35 -3.64 -7.29
N SER A 757 5.23 -2.74 -6.85
CA SER A 757 6.41 -3.07 -6.01
C SER A 757 7.34 -4.05 -6.74
N ALA A 758 7.62 -5.24 -6.20
CA ALA A 758 8.33 -6.32 -6.88
C ALA A 758 7.53 -6.92 -8.07
N GLY A 759 6.21 -6.70 -8.14
CA GLY A 759 5.44 -6.88 -9.38
C GLY A 759 5.76 -5.82 -10.44
N GLY A 760 6.27 -4.65 -10.03
CA GLY A 760 6.82 -3.65 -10.92
C GLY A 760 8.20 -4.02 -11.46
N LEU A 761 9.04 -4.71 -10.68
CA LEU A 761 10.24 -5.40 -11.19
C LEU A 761 9.86 -6.40 -12.29
N LEU A 762 8.81 -7.20 -12.06
CA LEU A 762 8.24 -8.08 -13.08
C LEU A 762 7.83 -7.29 -14.34
N MET A 763 7.07 -6.19 -14.23
CA MET A 763 6.70 -5.36 -15.39
C MET A 763 7.92 -4.86 -16.16
N GLY A 764 8.89 -4.27 -15.46
CA GLY A 764 10.10 -3.69 -16.06
C GLY A 764 11.01 -4.72 -16.72
N ALA A 765 11.20 -5.88 -16.10
CA ALA A 765 12.00 -6.97 -16.65
C ALA A 765 11.30 -7.60 -17.87
N VAL A 766 9.99 -7.81 -17.79
CA VAL A 766 9.20 -8.40 -18.88
C VAL A 766 9.11 -7.48 -20.09
N VAL A 767 8.89 -6.16 -19.93
CA VAL A 767 8.84 -5.24 -21.08
C VAL A 767 10.21 -5.12 -21.78
N ASN A 768 11.32 -5.24 -21.04
CA ASN A 768 12.65 -5.34 -21.67
C ASN A 768 12.83 -6.66 -22.44
N MET A 769 12.38 -7.80 -21.89
CA MET A 769 12.56 -9.14 -22.50
C MET A 769 11.60 -9.41 -23.67
N LYS A 770 10.37 -8.91 -23.60
CA LYS A 770 9.32 -9.04 -24.61
C LYS A 770 8.50 -7.73 -24.70
N PRO A 771 8.99 -6.70 -25.40
CA PRO A 771 8.27 -5.42 -25.54
C PRO A 771 6.90 -5.54 -26.21
N ASP A 772 6.69 -6.56 -27.04
CA ASP A 772 5.45 -6.86 -27.75
C ASP A 772 4.49 -7.79 -26.97
N ILE A 773 4.67 -7.94 -25.65
CA ILE A 773 3.79 -8.79 -24.81
C ILE A 773 2.37 -8.22 -24.64
N ALA A 774 2.24 -6.89 -24.70
CA ALA A 774 1.05 -6.14 -24.33
C ALA A 774 0.98 -4.83 -25.15
N HIS A 775 -0.20 -4.21 -25.20
CA HIS A 775 -0.37 -2.84 -25.70
C HIS A 775 -0.31 -1.78 -24.58
N VAL A 776 -0.58 -2.19 -23.33
CA VAL A 776 -0.55 -1.33 -22.12
C VAL A 776 0.18 -2.03 -20.97
N VAL A 777 0.98 -1.26 -20.22
CA VAL A 777 1.65 -1.69 -18.98
C VAL A 777 1.30 -0.70 -17.86
N ILE A 778 0.94 -1.22 -16.69
CA ILE A 778 0.78 -0.42 -15.45
C ILE A 778 1.83 -0.89 -14.44
N ALA A 779 2.74 0.01 -14.08
CA ALA A 779 3.88 -0.26 -13.20
C ALA A 779 3.81 0.64 -11.96
N GLY A 780 3.19 0.15 -10.89
CA GLY A 780 3.00 0.90 -9.64
C GLY A 780 4.19 0.75 -8.68
N VAL A 781 4.75 1.86 -8.21
CA VAL A 781 5.95 1.92 -7.33
C VAL A 781 6.99 0.84 -7.68
N PRO A 782 7.45 0.78 -8.94
CA PRO A 782 8.10 -0.40 -9.46
C PRO A 782 9.58 -0.42 -9.08
N PHE A 783 10.04 -1.52 -8.47
CA PHE A 783 11.46 -1.75 -8.20
C PHE A 783 12.18 -2.02 -9.54
N VAL A 784 13.00 -1.08 -10.01
CA VAL A 784 13.54 -1.07 -11.38
C VAL A 784 15.02 -0.73 -11.46
N ASP A 785 15.60 -0.11 -10.45
CA ASP A 785 17.00 0.32 -10.39
C ASP A 785 17.88 -0.70 -9.63
N VAL A 786 17.60 -1.99 -9.87
CA VAL A 786 18.02 -3.13 -9.03
C VAL A 786 19.50 -3.10 -8.68
N ILE A 787 20.39 -2.74 -9.63
CA ILE A 787 21.84 -2.72 -9.37
C ILE A 787 22.26 -1.52 -8.52
N ASN A 788 21.73 -0.31 -8.74
CA ASN A 788 22.12 0.86 -7.95
C ASN A 788 21.52 0.82 -6.55
N THR A 789 20.29 0.32 -6.41
CA THR A 789 19.65 0.12 -5.10
C THR A 789 20.37 -0.99 -4.33
N MET A 790 20.49 -2.20 -4.90
CA MET A 790 21.06 -3.34 -4.17
C MET A 790 22.58 -3.27 -3.94
N MET A 791 23.29 -2.28 -4.47
CA MET A 791 24.70 -2.04 -4.14
C MET A 791 24.89 -1.02 -3.00
N ASP A 792 23.81 -0.36 -2.55
CA ASP A 792 23.87 0.67 -1.51
C ASP A 792 23.11 0.24 -0.23
N PRO A 793 23.83 -0.22 0.81
CA PRO A 793 23.21 -0.64 2.08
C PRO A 793 22.59 0.52 2.89
N THR A 794 22.71 1.79 2.45
CA THR A 794 22.03 2.96 3.06
C THR A 794 20.61 3.18 2.52
N ILE A 795 20.19 2.41 1.52
CA ILE A 795 18.80 2.43 1.05
C ILE A 795 18.02 1.36 1.83
N PRO A 796 16.85 1.69 2.39
CA PRO A 796 16.04 0.76 3.18
C PRO A 796 15.73 -0.54 2.44
N LEU A 797 15.43 -1.58 3.23
CA LEU A 797 15.24 -2.97 2.81
C LEU A 797 16.47 -3.66 2.17
N THR A 798 17.40 -2.95 1.53
CA THR A 798 18.53 -3.51 0.76
C THR A 798 19.27 -4.65 1.48
N ILE A 799 19.64 -4.45 2.75
CA ILE A 799 20.37 -5.46 3.53
C ILE A 799 19.52 -6.71 3.81
N ASN A 800 18.19 -6.55 3.94
CA ASN A 800 17.25 -7.65 4.11
C ASN A 800 17.00 -8.38 2.78
N GLU A 801 16.93 -7.64 1.67
CA GLU A 801 16.67 -8.18 0.33
C GLU A 801 17.88 -8.86 -0.33
N TYR A 802 19.07 -8.76 0.26
CA TYR A 802 20.17 -9.69 0.00
C TYR A 802 19.76 -11.16 0.17
N GLU A 803 18.76 -11.44 1.03
CA GLU A 803 18.19 -12.78 1.22
C GLU A 803 16.96 -13.07 0.31
N GLU A 804 16.65 -12.19 -0.66
CA GLU A 804 15.63 -12.38 -1.72
C GLU A 804 16.27 -12.44 -3.13
N TRP A 805 16.96 -11.37 -3.54
CA TRP A 805 17.59 -11.26 -4.87
C TRP A 805 19.00 -11.87 -4.91
N GLY A 806 19.70 -11.78 -3.77
CA GLY A 806 21.15 -11.95 -3.68
C GLY A 806 21.85 -10.63 -3.38
N ASN A 807 23.13 -10.69 -3.01
CA ASN A 807 23.95 -9.52 -2.74
C ASN A 807 24.88 -9.23 -3.94
N PRO A 808 24.68 -8.15 -4.71
CA PRO A 808 25.54 -7.84 -5.86
C PRO A 808 26.96 -7.40 -5.47
N ASN A 809 27.27 -7.23 -4.17
CA ASN A 809 28.65 -7.17 -3.72
C ASN A 809 29.40 -8.51 -3.94
N ASP A 810 28.68 -9.62 -4.15
CA ASP A 810 29.22 -10.84 -4.75
C ASP A 810 29.09 -10.78 -6.29
N LYS A 811 30.22 -10.93 -7.01
CA LYS A 811 30.28 -10.79 -8.48
C LYS A 811 29.24 -11.63 -9.23
N GLU A 812 29.02 -12.87 -8.81
CA GLU A 812 28.10 -13.79 -9.49
C GLU A 812 26.63 -13.36 -9.34
N TYR A 813 26.26 -12.75 -8.20
CA TYR A 813 24.96 -12.13 -8.02
C TYR A 813 24.84 -10.82 -8.79
N PHE A 814 25.90 -10.00 -8.86
CA PHE A 814 25.93 -8.81 -9.73
C PHE A 814 25.68 -9.17 -11.20
N GLU A 815 26.40 -10.14 -11.75
CA GLU A 815 26.23 -10.58 -13.14
C GLU A 815 24.82 -11.16 -13.39
N TYR A 816 24.27 -11.93 -12.45
CA TYR A 816 22.91 -12.46 -12.56
C TYR A 816 21.82 -11.38 -12.45
N MET A 817 21.88 -10.53 -11.42
CA MET A 817 20.90 -9.45 -11.18
C MET A 817 20.93 -8.42 -12.30
N ARG A 818 22.12 -8.06 -12.77
CA ARG A 818 22.31 -7.15 -13.91
C ARG A 818 21.76 -7.74 -15.21
N SER A 819 21.61 -9.06 -15.34
CA SER A 819 21.00 -9.68 -16.52
C SER A 819 19.49 -9.45 -16.65
N TYR A 820 18.81 -8.97 -15.60
CA TYR A 820 17.37 -8.69 -15.62
C TYR A 820 16.97 -7.29 -15.09
N SER A 821 17.86 -6.57 -14.39
CA SER A 821 17.64 -5.21 -13.87
C SER A 821 16.95 -4.28 -14.90
N PRO A 822 15.71 -3.80 -14.65
CA PRO A 822 14.94 -3.07 -15.65
C PRO A 822 15.59 -1.77 -16.15
N TYR A 823 16.23 -1.02 -15.26
CA TYR A 823 16.95 0.21 -15.61
C TYR A 823 18.18 -0.05 -16.50
N ASP A 824 18.87 -1.18 -16.32
CA ASP A 824 20.11 -1.49 -17.03
C ASP A 824 19.89 -2.12 -18.41
N ASN A 825 18.74 -2.75 -18.64
CA ASN A 825 18.49 -3.61 -19.82
C ASN A 825 17.47 -3.05 -20.82
N ILE A 826 17.17 -1.74 -20.79
CA ILE A 826 16.23 -1.12 -21.75
C ILE A 826 16.77 -1.29 -23.19
N PRO A 827 16.13 -2.07 -24.07
CA PRO A 827 16.67 -2.36 -25.39
C PRO A 827 16.34 -1.22 -26.37
N SER A 828 17.32 -0.35 -26.60
CA SER A 828 17.17 0.89 -27.36
C SER A 828 16.88 0.72 -28.86
N ASP A 829 16.71 -0.50 -29.36
CA ASP A 829 16.31 -0.81 -30.74
C ASP A 829 14.82 -1.24 -30.86
N LYS A 830 14.11 -1.45 -29.74
CA LYS A 830 12.72 -1.94 -29.75
C LYS A 830 11.69 -0.82 -29.62
N GLN A 831 10.44 -1.18 -29.95
CA GLN A 831 9.24 -0.41 -29.67
C GLN A 831 8.69 -0.84 -28.31
N PHE A 832 8.40 0.10 -27.42
CA PHE A 832 7.73 -0.15 -26.14
C PHE A 832 6.21 0.08 -26.25
N PRO A 833 5.40 -0.58 -25.39
CA PRO A 833 3.96 -0.37 -25.28
C PRO A 833 3.64 1.00 -24.65
N ASN A 834 2.35 1.29 -24.44
CA ASN A 834 1.96 2.41 -23.59
C ASN A 834 2.21 2.05 -22.12
N ILE A 835 2.84 2.94 -21.34
CA ILE A 835 3.21 2.66 -19.94
C ILE A 835 2.71 3.78 -19.03
N LEU A 836 1.95 3.41 -17.99
CA LEU A 836 1.68 4.26 -16.83
C LEU A 836 2.55 3.80 -15.67
N VAL A 837 3.47 4.67 -15.24
CA VAL A 837 4.36 4.44 -14.11
C VAL A 837 3.88 5.29 -12.93
N LYS A 838 3.86 4.72 -11.72
CA LYS A 838 3.49 5.47 -10.50
C LYS A 838 4.55 5.40 -9.42
N ALA A 839 4.65 6.46 -8.62
CA ALA A 839 5.53 6.62 -7.46
C ALA A 839 4.78 7.29 -6.30
N GLY A 840 5.28 7.15 -5.08
CA GLY A 840 4.97 8.05 -3.96
C GLY A 840 6.26 8.76 -3.54
N LEU A 841 6.21 10.07 -3.28
CA LEU A 841 7.42 10.85 -2.92
C LEU A 841 8.03 10.36 -1.59
N ASN A 842 7.16 9.91 -0.69
CA ASN A 842 7.53 9.37 0.61
C ASN A 842 7.62 7.83 0.61
N ASP A 843 7.53 7.16 -0.55
CA ASP A 843 7.63 5.69 -0.63
C ASP A 843 9.02 5.24 -0.17
N PRO A 844 9.11 4.49 0.92
CA PRO A 844 10.39 4.17 1.52
C PRO A 844 10.74 2.68 1.35
N ARG A 845 9.95 1.95 0.56
CA ARG A 845 10.15 0.55 0.17
C ARG A 845 10.62 0.43 -1.27
N VAL A 846 10.12 1.31 -2.14
CA VAL A 846 10.65 1.53 -3.49
C VAL A 846 10.74 3.04 -3.70
N ALA A 847 11.95 3.58 -3.54
CA ALA A 847 12.17 5.01 -3.55
C ALA A 847 11.76 5.67 -4.88
N TYR A 848 11.13 6.84 -4.80
CA TYR A 848 10.56 7.56 -5.96
C TYR A 848 11.54 7.77 -7.13
N TRP A 849 12.86 7.81 -6.86
CA TRP A 849 13.87 8.01 -7.90
C TRP A 849 13.99 6.81 -8.85
N GLU A 850 13.65 5.59 -8.45
CA GLU A 850 13.73 4.42 -9.33
C GLU A 850 12.83 4.55 -10.57
N PRO A 851 11.48 4.70 -10.43
CA PRO A 851 10.61 4.95 -11.58
C PRO A 851 10.95 6.25 -12.32
N ALA A 852 11.38 7.31 -11.61
CA ALA A 852 11.75 8.58 -12.24
C ALA A 852 12.96 8.42 -13.18
N LYS A 853 14.03 7.78 -12.72
CA LYS A 853 15.22 7.45 -13.53
C LYS A 853 14.87 6.52 -14.69
N TRP A 854 14.02 5.51 -14.45
CA TRP A 854 13.58 4.56 -15.48
C TRP A 854 12.78 5.24 -16.60
N VAL A 855 11.82 6.11 -16.27
CA VAL A 855 11.05 6.90 -17.25
C VAL A 855 11.96 7.86 -18.01
N ALA A 856 12.84 8.60 -17.33
CA ALA A 856 13.82 9.48 -17.96
C ALA A 856 14.69 8.75 -19.00
N LYS A 857 15.23 7.57 -18.62
CA LYS A 857 16.09 6.76 -19.49
C LYS A 857 15.33 6.13 -20.66
N MET A 858 14.11 5.62 -20.45
CA MET A 858 13.26 5.11 -21.55
C MET A 858 12.96 6.20 -22.58
N ARG A 859 12.56 7.40 -22.15
CA ARG A 859 12.29 8.52 -23.07
C ARG A 859 13.56 8.99 -23.81
N ALA A 860 14.70 9.07 -23.12
CA ALA A 860 15.97 9.45 -23.73
C ALA A 860 16.55 8.42 -24.72
N LEU A 861 16.05 7.18 -24.71
CA LEU A 861 16.34 6.14 -25.71
C LEU A 861 15.30 6.07 -26.84
N ASP A 862 14.24 6.89 -26.78
CA ASP A 862 13.11 6.92 -27.71
C ASP A 862 12.48 5.53 -27.94
N VAL A 863 12.30 4.74 -26.88
CA VAL A 863 11.61 3.42 -27.01
C VAL A 863 10.15 3.55 -27.48
N CYS A 864 9.56 4.75 -27.40
CA CYS A 864 8.22 5.06 -27.87
C CYS A 864 8.10 5.24 -29.40
N ARG A 865 9.16 5.69 -30.10
CA ARG A 865 9.16 6.01 -31.55
C ARG A 865 8.02 6.92 -32.03
N GLY A 866 7.45 7.74 -31.14
CA GLY A 866 6.24 8.52 -31.40
C GLY A 866 4.95 7.70 -31.63
N LYS A 867 4.92 6.40 -31.29
CA LYS A 867 3.75 5.51 -31.46
C LYS A 867 3.02 5.15 -30.17
N THR A 868 3.68 5.31 -29.02
CA THR A 868 3.15 5.03 -27.69
C THR A 868 3.57 6.11 -26.70
N GLN A 869 2.94 6.16 -25.52
CA GLN A 869 3.24 7.11 -24.46
C GLN A 869 3.78 6.44 -23.19
N ILE A 870 4.73 7.09 -22.52
CA ILE A 870 5.23 6.72 -21.19
C ILE A 870 4.95 7.89 -20.24
N LEU A 871 4.06 7.67 -19.28
CA LEU A 871 3.63 8.66 -18.28
C LEU A 871 4.17 8.28 -16.90
N LEU A 872 4.54 9.28 -16.10
CA LEU A 872 4.88 9.13 -14.70
C LEU A 872 3.92 9.96 -13.84
N HIS A 873 3.41 9.37 -12.77
CA HIS A 873 2.69 10.08 -11.72
C HIS A 873 3.35 9.82 -10.37
N CYS A 874 3.80 10.88 -9.68
CA CYS A 874 4.39 10.80 -8.35
C CYS A 874 3.48 11.48 -7.34
N THR A 875 2.85 10.70 -6.46
CA THR A 875 1.97 11.23 -5.42
C THR A 875 2.81 11.92 -4.34
N MET A 876 2.77 13.26 -4.31
CA MET A 876 3.69 14.07 -3.50
C MET A 876 3.46 13.97 -1.99
N GLY A 877 2.23 13.66 -1.56
CA GLY A 877 1.84 13.52 -0.15
C GLY A 877 1.58 12.06 0.29
N ALA A 878 2.25 11.07 -0.31
CA ALA A 878 2.05 9.66 0.02
C ALA A 878 3.30 8.80 -0.24
N GLY A 879 3.30 7.60 0.34
CA GLY A 879 4.29 6.54 0.10
C GLY A 879 3.70 5.26 -0.48
N HIS A 880 4.06 4.09 0.06
CA HIS A 880 4.09 2.85 -0.72
C HIS A 880 2.74 2.34 -1.23
N PHE A 881 1.64 2.73 -0.59
CA PHE A 881 0.29 2.30 -0.98
C PHE A 881 -0.53 3.34 -1.77
N GLY A 882 0.06 4.48 -2.13
CA GLY A 882 -0.68 5.56 -2.77
C GLY A 882 -1.58 6.29 -1.75
N VAL A 883 -2.70 6.83 -2.22
CA VAL A 883 -3.58 7.71 -1.41
C VAL A 883 -4.29 6.98 -0.27
N SER A 884 -4.45 7.66 0.87
CA SER A 884 -5.17 7.10 2.03
C SER A 884 -6.69 7.24 1.92
N GLY A 885 -7.41 6.34 2.57
CA GLY A 885 -8.88 6.31 2.58
C GLY A 885 -9.47 5.42 1.48
N ARG A 886 -10.56 4.72 1.80
CA ARG A 886 -11.10 3.67 0.93
C ARG A 886 -11.55 4.19 -0.44
N TYR A 887 -12.21 5.34 -0.49
CA TYR A 887 -12.73 5.90 -1.74
C TYR A 887 -11.61 6.48 -2.61
N ALA A 888 -10.61 7.11 -2.00
CA ALA A 888 -9.46 7.65 -2.72
C ALA A 888 -8.73 6.53 -3.50
N ARG A 889 -8.54 5.37 -2.85
CA ARG A 889 -7.95 4.18 -3.49
C ARG A 889 -8.79 3.63 -4.65
N TYR A 890 -10.12 3.62 -4.56
CA TYR A 890 -10.97 3.24 -5.71
C TYR A 890 -10.91 4.26 -6.84
N MET A 891 -10.80 5.56 -6.55
CA MET A 891 -10.64 6.60 -7.57
C MET A 891 -9.27 6.55 -8.25
N GLU A 892 -8.21 6.20 -7.50
CA GLU A 892 -6.88 5.94 -8.04
C GLU A 892 -6.90 4.77 -9.03
N VAL A 893 -7.43 3.61 -8.62
CA VAL A 893 -7.51 2.42 -9.48
C VAL A 893 -8.47 2.62 -10.66
N ALA A 894 -9.57 3.34 -10.46
CA ALA A 894 -10.47 3.71 -11.56
C ALA A 894 -9.80 4.63 -12.59
N SER A 895 -8.84 5.45 -12.18
CA SER A 895 -8.02 6.25 -13.08
C SER A 895 -7.00 5.40 -13.84
N ASP A 896 -6.29 4.50 -13.14
CA ASP A 896 -5.40 3.52 -13.78
C ASP A 896 -6.14 2.67 -14.83
N PHE A 897 -7.39 2.28 -14.53
CA PHE A 897 -8.25 1.56 -15.47
C PHE A 897 -8.80 2.45 -16.59
N ALA A 898 -8.98 3.76 -16.36
CA ALA A 898 -9.33 4.68 -17.45
C ALA A 898 -8.18 4.86 -18.45
N PHE A 899 -6.91 4.83 -18.00
CA PHE A 899 -5.74 4.80 -18.89
C PHE A 899 -5.73 3.56 -19.78
N LEU A 900 -5.91 2.37 -19.21
CA LEU A 900 -5.86 1.13 -19.99
C LEU A 900 -7.04 1.02 -20.96
N VAL A 901 -8.24 1.42 -20.54
CA VAL A 901 -9.44 1.38 -21.39
C VAL A 901 -9.34 2.36 -22.56
N GLU A 902 -8.86 3.60 -22.34
CA GLU A 902 -8.70 4.57 -23.43
C GLU A 902 -7.69 4.10 -24.49
N CYS A 903 -6.54 3.57 -24.06
CA CYS A 903 -5.54 3.02 -24.97
C CYS A 903 -6.08 1.79 -25.73
N MET A 904 -6.75 0.88 -25.01
CA MET A 904 -7.32 -0.34 -25.60
C MET A 904 -8.46 -0.05 -26.58
N ASP A 905 -9.38 0.85 -26.26
CA ASP A 905 -10.52 1.16 -27.12
C ASP A 905 -10.09 1.94 -28.36
N THR A 906 -9.04 2.76 -28.25
CA THR A 906 -8.33 3.33 -29.42
C THR A 906 -7.78 2.24 -30.34
N GLN A 907 -7.06 1.27 -29.78
CA GLN A 907 -6.49 0.14 -30.52
C GLN A 907 -7.55 -0.83 -31.08
N ARG A 908 -8.68 -0.99 -30.38
CA ARG A 908 -9.83 -1.79 -30.86
C ARG A 908 -10.55 -1.10 -32.01
N ARG A 909 -10.75 0.22 -31.98
CA ARG A 909 -11.26 0.99 -33.14
C ARG A 909 -10.31 0.88 -34.33
N ALA A 910 -9.01 1.01 -34.12
CA ALA A 910 -7.99 0.83 -35.17
C ALA A 910 -8.01 -0.58 -35.80
N LYS A 911 -8.40 -1.62 -35.04
CA LYS A 911 -8.63 -2.99 -35.54
C LYS A 911 -10.07 -3.26 -36.03
N GLY A 912 -11.00 -2.31 -35.98
CA GLY A 912 -12.42 -2.52 -36.31
C GLY A 912 -13.20 -3.42 -35.32
N LEU A 913 -12.68 -3.60 -34.10
CA LEU A 913 -13.26 -4.42 -33.02
C LEU A 913 -14.13 -3.62 -32.04
N LEU A 914 -14.23 -2.31 -32.26
CA LEU A 914 -15.09 -1.36 -31.58
C LEU A 914 -15.50 -0.28 -32.61
N ALA A 915 -16.71 0.27 -32.44
CA ALA A 915 -17.23 1.35 -33.28
C ALA A 915 -16.74 2.75 -32.83
#